data_AF-A0A8T5H3W0-F1
#
_entry.id   AF-A0A8T5H3W0-F1
#
_cell.length_a   1.000
_cell.length_b   1.000
_cell.length_c   1.000
_cell.angle_alpha   90.00
_cell.angle_beta   90.00
_cell.angle_gamma   90.00
#
_symmetry.space_group_name_H-M   'P 1'
#
loop_
_entity.id
_entity.type
_entity.pdbx_description
1 polymer ?
#
loop_
_entity_poly.entity_id
_entity_poly.type
_entity_poly.pdbx_seq_one_letter_code
_entity_poly.pdbx_strand_id
1 'polypeptide(L)'
;MALTASEKLHLKRFIKELKSHRAPHTEFVTVYIPTGYDIIKIIQHLAEEQGTASNIKSAVTKKNVQGALEKMIQHLRGFSKTPAHGLAVFSGNVAAAEGKQDMRVWSMEPPVPLKTRIYRCDKLFATDLLEELITEHQVYGLVVLDRRDAMFALLKGKTIIPLKKTHSEVPGKTRAGGQCLVKDSFIQSCDGEIIQIKNSHNPMVVKSMVMDDFSLKNSPVTDKWEVKKSKVYKITTKFPRLQVESSKDHIFFTRTNEGIKEKAAEELKEGDFLIMPEKINVNGKFKTINAIQYYNSFNISKKGQNFLRTKRENKNLLQKDLAKQVELTQTAISSYEIGKRNAKRIPLQTVCVALDINFYDFLNQHCSQELYKNIKLPVIIDEKFAQFLGYLVGDGCIEKDRITFFEQSKDVTLFYKEQFENYLEMSCSYRFRESKNYHQLRFTSRPLVRLILSEFPEIKLARNTLIPQKILQSPNKVVARFLRGFFDAEGYSLVGRGIGLGINNKALAQQIQMALLRFGIISSLHEYDNRRNPYSNNPRFTNDITEKTSLKLFQQKIGFSCKKKQTKLEKTISKKTNKSYTRQLLVPGSEIRKIIERNGLNTNNFPKVTNFFRDERMMSKEVFRNSVMNEVKDQKLFSELEKIYNYPFLPVKINKIEVRKEEVDMVDISVGNQNFIANGFLVHNSAQRFARLREGAAKEHFKKIAEYMKEQFLHLGNNLKGIIIGGPGTTVNDFLNKDYITGDVKKKIIGTKDLSYTDEPGLQELLDKSQDLLANEEISREKATMYQFFMTFREHPKKVTYGKEHTLKALEMNAVSILLLSEVLEEDEILDFEEKAKLGGAEAKIISTETREGVQLRDLGGVAAILRFEVE
;
A
#
# COMPACT_ATOMS: atom_id res chain seq x y z
N MET A 1 -36.79 -10.37 -28.97
CA MET A 1 -37.15 -9.19 -29.77
C MET A 1 -38.42 -8.61 -29.17
N ALA A 2 -38.59 -7.29 -29.16
CA ALA A 2 -39.87 -6.69 -28.78
C ALA A 2 -40.86 -6.88 -29.93
N LEU A 3 -42.07 -7.39 -29.66
CA LEU A 3 -43.08 -7.57 -30.70
C LEU A 3 -43.47 -6.22 -31.31
N THR A 4 -43.70 -6.19 -32.63
CA THR A 4 -44.24 -5.01 -33.31
C THR A 4 -45.70 -4.74 -32.87
N ALA A 5 -46.16 -3.49 -33.06
CA ALA A 5 -47.54 -3.13 -32.71
C ALA A 5 -48.59 -3.96 -33.46
N SER A 6 -48.31 -4.31 -34.72
CA SER A 6 -49.16 -5.15 -35.56
C SER A 6 -49.24 -6.59 -35.04
N GLU A 7 -48.09 -7.19 -34.69
CA GLU A 7 -48.02 -8.55 -34.12
C GLU A 7 -48.73 -8.64 -32.76
N LYS A 8 -48.55 -7.63 -31.89
CA LYS A 8 -49.27 -7.56 -30.61
C LYS A 8 -50.79 -7.47 -30.81
N LEU A 9 -51.26 -6.72 -31.81
CA LEU A 9 -52.70 -6.58 -32.09
C LEU A 9 -53.29 -7.89 -32.65
N HIS A 10 -52.59 -8.56 -33.56
CA HIS A 10 -53.00 -9.85 -34.09
C HIS A 10 -53.08 -10.91 -32.98
N LEU A 11 -52.05 -10.96 -32.13
CA LEU A 11 -51.99 -11.89 -30.99
C LEU A 11 -53.12 -11.64 -29.98
N LYS A 12 -53.40 -10.37 -29.63
CA LYS A 12 -54.52 -10.00 -28.76
C LYS A 12 -55.88 -10.44 -29.32
N ARG A 13 -56.13 -10.20 -30.61
CA ARG A 13 -57.40 -10.61 -31.26
C ARG A 13 -57.60 -12.11 -31.24
N PHE A 14 -56.54 -12.88 -31.51
CA PHE A 14 -56.59 -14.34 -31.50
C PHE A 14 -56.85 -14.90 -30.09
N ILE A 15 -56.21 -14.33 -29.04
CA ILE A 15 -56.49 -14.73 -27.65
C ILE A 15 -57.93 -14.39 -27.25
N LYS A 16 -58.43 -13.21 -27.64
CA LYS A 16 -59.82 -12.79 -27.37
C LYS A 16 -60.83 -13.73 -28.02
N GLU A 17 -60.57 -14.17 -29.25
CA GLU A 17 -61.39 -15.17 -29.94
C GLU A 17 -61.40 -16.52 -29.18
N LEU A 18 -60.24 -17.05 -28.79
CA LEU A 18 -60.16 -18.30 -28.04
C LEU A 18 -60.88 -18.24 -26.68
N LYS A 19 -60.72 -17.12 -25.94
CA LYS A 19 -61.37 -16.92 -24.64
C LYS A 19 -62.89 -16.75 -24.73
N SER A 20 -63.42 -16.36 -25.91
CA SER A 20 -64.86 -16.27 -26.12
C SER A 20 -65.57 -17.64 -26.15
N HIS A 21 -64.81 -18.73 -26.18
CA HIS A 21 -65.32 -20.10 -26.19
C HIS A 21 -65.07 -20.79 -24.86
N ARG A 22 -66.06 -21.55 -24.37
CA ARG A 22 -65.96 -22.35 -23.14
C ARG A 22 -66.69 -23.67 -23.31
N ALA A 23 -66.04 -24.77 -22.92
CA ALA A 23 -66.66 -26.08 -22.90
C ALA A 23 -67.34 -26.37 -21.54
N PRO A 24 -68.46 -27.13 -21.51
CA PRO A 24 -69.10 -27.57 -20.27
C PRO A 24 -68.20 -28.49 -19.42
N HIS A 25 -67.45 -29.37 -20.09
CA HIS A 25 -66.49 -30.30 -19.50
C HIS A 25 -65.11 -30.18 -20.14
N THR A 26 -64.14 -30.98 -19.71
CA THR A 26 -62.75 -30.97 -20.20
C THR A 26 -62.68 -31.53 -21.63
N GLU A 27 -62.96 -30.69 -22.61
CA GLU A 27 -63.21 -31.10 -24.00
C GLU A 27 -62.44 -30.24 -25.02
N PHE A 28 -61.77 -29.17 -24.58
CA PHE A 28 -60.91 -28.34 -25.42
C PHE A 28 -59.47 -28.81 -25.36
N VAL A 29 -58.84 -28.96 -26.51
CA VAL A 29 -57.46 -29.42 -26.66
C VAL A 29 -56.58 -28.25 -27.10
N THR A 30 -55.49 -28.03 -26.37
CA THR A 30 -54.44 -27.06 -26.69
C THR A 30 -53.12 -27.76 -26.90
N VAL A 31 -52.41 -27.42 -27.98
CA VAL A 31 -51.07 -27.90 -28.27
C VAL A 31 -50.15 -26.74 -28.64
N TYR A 32 -49.00 -26.68 -27.97
CA TYR A 32 -47.89 -25.80 -28.34
C TYR A 32 -46.73 -26.64 -28.88
N ILE A 33 -46.28 -26.34 -30.10
CA ILE A 33 -45.21 -27.04 -30.81
C ILE A 33 -43.98 -26.10 -30.86
N PRO A 34 -42.84 -26.47 -30.26
CA PRO A 34 -41.65 -25.63 -30.27
C PRO A 34 -41.00 -25.56 -31.65
N THR A 35 -40.25 -24.49 -31.91
CA THR A 35 -39.53 -24.29 -33.18
C THR A 35 -38.65 -25.50 -33.51
N GLY A 36 -38.73 -25.97 -34.76
CA GLY A 36 -37.89 -27.07 -35.25
C GLY A 36 -38.27 -28.46 -34.75
N TYR A 37 -39.31 -28.59 -33.92
CA TYR A 37 -39.84 -29.89 -33.51
C TYR A 37 -40.56 -30.57 -34.67
N ASP A 38 -40.53 -31.90 -34.71
CA ASP A 38 -41.15 -32.67 -35.79
C ASP A 38 -42.68 -32.79 -35.58
N ILE A 39 -43.46 -32.24 -36.52
CA ILE A 39 -44.93 -32.31 -36.50
C ILE A 39 -45.42 -33.76 -36.50
N ILE A 40 -44.71 -34.68 -37.17
CA ILE A 40 -45.11 -36.08 -37.26
C ILE A 40 -45.14 -36.72 -35.86
N LYS A 41 -44.18 -36.38 -35.00
CA LYS A 41 -44.16 -36.84 -33.60
C LYS A 41 -45.31 -36.29 -32.77
N ILE A 42 -45.77 -35.06 -33.06
CA ILE A 42 -46.95 -34.49 -32.41
C ILE A 42 -48.21 -35.21 -32.87
N ILE A 43 -48.35 -35.48 -34.17
CA ILE A 43 -49.48 -36.24 -34.72
C ILE A 43 -49.56 -37.64 -34.11
N GLN A 44 -48.43 -38.33 -33.96
CA GLN A 44 -48.36 -39.65 -33.29
C GLN A 44 -48.84 -39.57 -31.85
N HIS A 45 -48.33 -38.61 -31.07
CA HIS A 45 -48.77 -38.39 -29.69
C HIS A 45 -50.27 -38.07 -29.59
N LEU A 46 -50.81 -37.24 -30.48
CA LEU A 46 -52.23 -36.92 -30.49
C LEU A 46 -53.10 -38.13 -30.84
N ALA A 47 -52.61 -39.03 -31.69
CA ALA A 47 -53.31 -40.29 -32.01
C ALA A 47 -53.32 -41.25 -30.80
N GLU A 48 -52.24 -41.29 -30.01
CA GLU A 48 -52.17 -42.02 -28.74
C GLU A 48 -53.15 -41.46 -27.71
N GLU A 49 -53.22 -40.13 -27.58
CA GLU A 49 -54.19 -39.44 -26.72
C GLU A 49 -55.64 -39.68 -27.19
N GLN A 50 -55.87 -39.73 -28.50
CA GLN A 50 -57.19 -40.06 -29.06
C GLN A 50 -57.62 -41.50 -28.72
N GLY A 51 -56.67 -42.44 -28.74
CA GLY A 51 -56.87 -43.81 -28.26
C GLY A 51 -57.19 -43.86 -26.77
N THR A 52 -56.46 -43.09 -25.96
CA THR A 52 -56.65 -43.02 -24.50
C THR A 52 -57.98 -42.37 -24.12
N ALA A 53 -58.44 -41.38 -24.89
CA ALA A 53 -59.73 -40.72 -24.72
C ALA A 53 -60.93 -41.69 -24.83
N SER A 54 -60.75 -42.89 -25.40
CA SER A 54 -61.80 -43.92 -25.42
C SER A 54 -62.25 -44.39 -24.02
N ASN A 55 -61.39 -44.21 -23.01
CA ASN A 55 -61.64 -44.56 -21.60
C ASN A 55 -62.45 -43.49 -20.83
N ILE A 56 -62.81 -42.37 -21.46
CA ILE A 56 -63.64 -41.32 -20.83
C ILE A 56 -65.05 -41.88 -20.57
N LYS A 57 -65.50 -41.80 -19.30
CA LYS A 57 -66.78 -42.35 -18.83
C LYS A 57 -68.01 -41.69 -19.47
N SER A 58 -67.97 -40.36 -19.66
CA SER A 58 -69.06 -39.60 -20.30
C SER A 58 -69.03 -39.82 -21.82
N ALA A 59 -70.12 -40.36 -22.38
CA ALA A 59 -70.24 -40.63 -23.82
C ALA A 59 -70.15 -39.35 -24.67
N VAL A 60 -70.70 -38.24 -24.17
CA VAL A 60 -70.68 -36.93 -24.84
C VAL A 60 -69.27 -36.34 -24.84
N THR A 61 -68.63 -36.28 -23.67
CA THR A 61 -67.26 -35.76 -23.50
C THR A 61 -66.25 -36.60 -24.27
N LYS A 62 -66.40 -37.93 -24.26
CA LYS A 62 -65.58 -38.84 -25.07
C LYS A 62 -65.68 -38.49 -26.56
N LYS A 63 -66.89 -38.37 -27.09
CA LYS A 63 -67.13 -38.03 -28.50
C LYS A 63 -66.55 -36.66 -28.86
N ASN A 64 -66.63 -35.70 -27.93
CA ASN A 64 -66.14 -34.35 -28.17
C ASN A 64 -64.61 -34.25 -28.12
N VAL A 65 -63.96 -34.87 -27.14
CA VAL A 65 -62.49 -34.95 -27.07
C VAL A 65 -61.92 -35.70 -28.28
N GLN A 66 -62.51 -36.85 -28.63
CA GLN A 66 -62.06 -37.62 -29.80
C GLN A 66 -62.22 -36.84 -31.10
N GLY A 67 -63.32 -36.11 -31.27
CA GLY A 67 -63.53 -35.26 -32.45
C GLY A 67 -62.60 -34.04 -32.50
N ALA A 68 -62.28 -33.43 -31.36
CA ALA A 68 -61.32 -32.33 -31.27
C ALA A 68 -59.90 -32.81 -31.63
N LEU A 69 -59.48 -33.97 -31.10
CA LEU A 69 -58.19 -34.59 -31.43
C LEU A 69 -58.13 -34.98 -32.91
N GLU A 70 -59.18 -35.59 -33.44
CA GLU A 70 -59.26 -35.96 -34.85
C GLU A 70 -59.11 -34.73 -35.77
N LYS A 71 -59.87 -33.66 -35.47
CA LYS A 71 -59.84 -32.44 -36.28
C LYS A 71 -58.50 -31.71 -36.16
N MET A 72 -57.87 -31.72 -34.99
CA MET A 72 -56.51 -31.20 -34.80
C MET A 72 -55.47 -32.01 -35.59
N ILE A 73 -55.55 -33.34 -35.57
CA ILE A 73 -54.67 -34.21 -36.34
C ILE A 73 -54.82 -33.94 -37.84
N GLN A 74 -56.05 -33.83 -38.34
CA GLN A 74 -56.32 -33.50 -39.74
C GLN A 74 -55.72 -32.13 -40.12
N HIS A 75 -55.86 -31.12 -39.26
CA HIS A 75 -55.26 -29.80 -39.45
C HIS A 75 -53.73 -29.85 -39.50
N LEU A 76 -53.11 -30.57 -38.57
CA LEU A 76 -51.65 -30.70 -38.48
C LEU A 76 -51.05 -31.46 -39.68
N ARG A 77 -51.77 -32.41 -40.28
CA ARG A 77 -51.33 -33.09 -41.52
C ARG A 77 -51.17 -32.15 -42.71
N GLY A 78 -51.80 -30.97 -42.68
CA GLY A 78 -51.63 -29.93 -43.69
C GLY A 78 -50.26 -29.22 -43.66
N PHE A 79 -49.47 -29.41 -42.59
CA PHE A 79 -48.16 -28.77 -42.43
C PHE A 79 -47.04 -29.76 -42.78
N SER A 80 -46.18 -29.40 -43.74
CA SER A 80 -45.01 -30.22 -44.11
C SER A 80 -43.86 -30.13 -43.10
N LYS A 81 -43.77 -29.02 -42.34
CA LYS A 81 -42.79 -28.77 -41.29
C LYS A 81 -43.34 -27.79 -40.26
N THR A 82 -42.79 -27.80 -39.05
CA THR A 82 -43.10 -26.77 -38.04
C THR A 82 -42.67 -25.39 -38.55
N PRO A 83 -43.52 -24.36 -38.45
CA PRO A 83 -43.17 -22.99 -38.80
C PRO A 83 -41.94 -22.47 -38.05
N ALA A 84 -41.35 -21.37 -38.52
CA ALA A 84 -40.07 -20.86 -38.03
C ALA A 84 -40.12 -20.50 -36.54
N HIS A 85 -41.26 -20.04 -36.04
CA HIS A 85 -41.45 -19.68 -34.63
C HIS A 85 -42.24 -20.72 -33.81
N GLY A 86 -42.45 -21.92 -34.35
CA GLY A 86 -43.31 -22.93 -33.73
C GLY A 86 -44.77 -22.76 -34.14
N LEU A 87 -45.67 -23.51 -33.49
CA LEU A 87 -47.11 -23.48 -33.80
C LEU A 87 -47.94 -23.66 -32.53
N ALA A 88 -48.93 -22.79 -32.32
CA ALA A 88 -49.95 -22.97 -31.30
C ALA A 88 -51.26 -23.40 -31.97
N VAL A 89 -51.83 -24.53 -31.55
CA VAL A 89 -53.03 -25.14 -32.14
C VAL A 89 -54.06 -25.45 -31.07
N PHE A 90 -55.32 -25.13 -31.35
CA PHE A 90 -56.44 -25.22 -30.43
C PHE A 90 -57.61 -25.91 -31.15
N SER A 91 -58.26 -26.88 -30.52
CA SER A 91 -59.45 -27.53 -31.11
C SER A 91 -60.48 -27.93 -30.05
N GLY A 92 -61.76 -27.83 -30.40
CA GLY A 92 -62.86 -28.14 -29.50
C GLY A 92 -64.24 -28.02 -30.15
N ASN A 93 -65.27 -28.49 -29.45
CA ASN A 93 -66.66 -28.32 -29.84
C ASN A 93 -67.24 -27.01 -29.29
N VAL A 94 -67.60 -26.07 -30.15
CA VAL A 94 -68.14 -24.74 -29.75
C VAL A 94 -69.65 -24.62 -29.88
N ALA A 95 -70.37 -25.72 -30.06
CA ALA A 95 -71.83 -25.68 -30.14
C ALA A 95 -72.45 -25.19 -28.81
N ALA A 96 -73.36 -24.23 -28.91
CA ALA A 96 -74.06 -23.65 -27.74
C ALA A 96 -75.11 -24.57 -27.09
N ALA A 97 -75.51 -25.66 -27.77
CA ALA A 97 -76.53 -26.60 -27.32
C ALA A 97 -75.94 -28.00 -27.11
N GLU A 98 -76.26 -28.60 -25.96
CA GLU A 98 -75.78 -29.92 -25.56
C GLU A 98 -76.27 -31.01 -26.54
N GLY A 99 -75.34 -31.77 -27.12
CA GLY A 99 -75.62 -32.82 -28.11
C GLY A 99 -75.44 -32.41 -29.58
N LYS A 100 -75.25 -31.12 -29.90
CA LYS A 100 -74.91 -30.66 -31.26
C LYS A 100 -73.38 -30.59 -31.43
N GLN A 101 -72.85 -30.96 -32.60
CA GLN A 101 -71.41 -30.93 -32.88
C GLN A 101 -71.07 -29.77 -33.83
N ASP A 102 -70.31 -28.78 -33.33
CA ASP A 102 -69.63 -27.73 -34.11
C ASP A 102 -68.14 -27.75 -33.73
N MET A 103 -67.41 -28.70 -34.33
CA MET A 103 -65.97 -28.85 -34.10
C MET A 103 -65.20 -27.77 -34.84
N ARG A 104 -64.34 -27.03 -34.15
CA ARG A 104 -63.46 -26.03 -34.76
C ARG A 104 -62.01 -26.25 -34.38
N VAL A 105 -61.12 -25.72 -35.21
CA VAL A 105 -59.68 -25.73 -35.02
C VAL A 105 -59.13 -24.36 -35.36
N TRP A 106 -58.26 -23.85 -34.49
CA TRP A 106 -57.53 -22.60 -34.68
C TRP A 106 -56.04 -22.90 -34.61
N SER A 107 -55.25 -22.17 -35.39
CA SER A 107 -53.80 -22.21 -35.28
C SER A 107 -53.18 -20.86 -35.58
N MET A 108 -52.10 -20.54 -34.88
CA MET A 108 -51.25 -19.42 -35.25
C MET A 108 -49.76 -19.78 -35.12
N GLU A 109 -48.94 -19.15 -35.95
CA GLU A 109 -47.49 -19.06 -35.72
C GLU A 109 -47.23 -17.90 -34.74
N PRO A 110 -46.65 -18.16 -33.55
CA PRO A 110 -46.38 -17.09 -32.61
C PRO A 110 -45.32 -16.11 -33.13
N PRO A 111 -45.37 -14.83 -32.74
CA PRO A 111 -44.41 -13.82 -33.17
C PRO A 111 -43.00 -14.02 -32.59
N VAL A 112 -42.86 -14.89 -31.59
CA VAL A 112 -41.58 -15.25 -30.95
C VAL A 112 -41.45 -16.78 -30.93
N PRO A 113 -40.27 -17.35 -31.21
CA PRO A 113 -40.03 -18.80 -31.16
C PRO A 113 -40.49 -19.47 -29.86
N LEU A 114 -41.37 -20.46 -29.97
CA LEU A 114 -41.75 -21.33 -28.86
C LEU A 114 -40.62 -22.28 -28.49
N LYS A 115 -40.35 -22.43 -27.18
CA LYS A 115 -39.30 -23.31 -26.64
C LYS A 115 -39.84 -24.58 -25.99
N THR A 116 -41.08 -24.55 -25.53
CA THR A 116 -41.70 -25.63 -24.76
C THR A 116 -42.80 -26.32 -25.57
N ARG A 117 -42.91 -27.63 -25.38
CA ARG A 117 -44.02 -28.42 -25.89
C ARG A 117 -45.08 -28.56 -24.79
N ILE A 118 -46.32 -28.26 -25.11
CA ILE A 118 -47.46 -28.44 -24.19
C ILE A 118 -48.56 -29.20 -24.92
N TYR A 119 -49.18 -30.15 -24.23
CA TYR A 119 -50.47 -30.74 -24.57
C TYR A 119 -51.36 -30.59 -23.33
N ARG A 120 -52.55 -30.02 -23.50
CA ARG A 120 -53.52 -29.87 -22.41
C ARG A 120 -54.94 -30.06 -22.93
N CYS A 121 -55.74 -30.82 -22.19
CA CYS A 121 -57.17 -30.92 -22.40
C CYS A 121 -57.90 -30.35 -21.18
N ASP A 122 -58.74 -29.34 -21.38
CA ASP A 122 -59.39 -28.60 -20.29
C ASP A 122 -60.75 -28.02 -20.74
N LYS A 123 -61.45 -27.30 -19.84
CA LYS A 123 -62.71 -26.60 -20.13
C LYS A 123 -62.51 -25.31 -20.93
N LEU A 124 -61.30 -24.75 -20.87
CA LEU A 124 -60.87 -23.53 -21.55
C LEU A 124 -59.61 -23.83 -22.36
N PHE A 125 -59.38 -23.08 -23.44
CA PHE A 125 -58.10 -23.12 -24.11
C PHE A 125 -57.00 -22.54 -23.22
N ALA A 126 -55.85 -23.23 -23.14
CA ALA A 126 -54.73 -22.75 -22.35
C ALA A 126 -53.99 -21.64 -23.14
N THR A 127 -54.25 -20.38 -22.82
CA THR A 127 -53.69 -19.21 -23.53
C THR A 127 -52.53 -18.54 -22.79
N ASP A 128 -52.15 -19.04 -21.61
CA ASP A 128 -51.17 -18.45 -20.69
C ASP A 128 -49.84 -18.08 -21.38
N LEU A 129 -49.30 -19.00 -22.18
CA LEU A 129 -48.05 -18.78 -22.93
C LEU A 129 -48.14 -17.66 -23.97
N LEU A 130 -49.31 -17.45 -24.57
CA LEU A 130 -49.52 -16.37 -25.55
C LEU A 130 -49.74 -15.03 -24.85
N GLU A 131 -50.31 -15.04 -23.65
CA GLU A 131 -50.52 -13.84 -22.83
C GLU A 131 -49.21 -13.30 -22.26
N GLU A 132 -48.31 -14.18 -21.80
CA GLU A 132 -46.98 -13.79 -21.34
C GLU A 132 -46.18 -13.03 -22.41
N LEU A 133 -46.36 -13.38 -23.69
CA LEU A 133 -45.70 -12.72 -24.83
C LEU A 133 -46.19 -11.28 -25.04
N ILE A 134 -47.33 -10.88 -24.50
CA ILE A 134 -47.89 -9.53 -24.64
C ILE A 134 -47.36 -8.59 -23.55
N THR A 135 -46.97 -9.12 -22.39
CA THR A 135 -46.51 -8.35 -21.22
C THR A 135 -45.17 -7.66 -21.48
N GLU A 136 -45.14 -6.32 -21.36
CA GLU A 136 -43.89 -5.55 -21.41
C GLU A 136 -43.17 -5.64 -20.06
N HIS A 137 -42.04 -6.35 -20.01
CA HIS A 137 -41.25 -6.43 -18.78
C HIS A 137 -40.34 -5.21 -18.60
N GLN A 138 -40.41 -4.62 -17.40
CA GLN A 138 -39.47 -3.60 -16.95
C GLN A 138 -38.05 -4.17 -16.91
N VAL A 139 -37.07 -3.41 -17.41
CA VAL A 139 -35.65 -3.83 -17.45
C VAL A 139 -34.84 -3.03 -16.44
N TYR A 140 -34.18 -3.74 -15.52
CA TYR A 140 -33.23 -3.17 -14.56
C TYR A 140 -31.83 -3.74 -14.77
N GLY A 141 -30.80 -2.95 -14.47
CA GLY A 141 -29.42 -3.41 -14.40
C GLY A 141 -29.07 -3.89 -13.01
N LEU A 142 -28.39 -5.03 -12.90
CA LEU A 142 -27.85 -5.55 -11.65
C LEU A 142 -26.32 -5.57 -11.75
N VAL A 143 -25.65 -5.05 -10.74
CA VAL A 143 -24.19 -5.11 -10.60
C VAL A 143 -23.85 -5.65 -9.23
N VAL A 144 -23.05 -6.69 -9.16
CA VAL A 144 -22.47 -7.16 -7.90
C VAL A 144 -20.96 -6.97 -7.98
N LEU A 145 -20.35 -6.38 -6.95
CA LEU A 145 -18.92 -6.07 -6.97
C LEU A 145 -18.26 -6.20 -5.59
N ASP A 146 -16.99 -6.58 -5.60
CA ASP A 146 -16.07 -6.39 -4.48
C ASP A 146 -14.76 -5.76 -4.97
N ARG A 147 -13.67 -5.89 -4.20
CA ARG A 147 -12.36 -5.32 -4.54
C ARG A 147 -11.60 -6.11 -5.62
N ARG A 148 -12.09 -7.27 -6.03
CA ARG A 148 -11.45 -8.24 -6.93
C ARG A 148 -12.35 -8.67 -8.07
N ASP A 149 -13.62 -8.90 -7.80
CA ASP A 149 -14.59 -9.45 -8.76
C ASP A 149 -15.77 -8.52 -8.93
N ALA A 150 -16.31 -8.51 -10.15
CA ALA A 150 -17.61 -7.92 -10.43
C ALA A 150 -18.37 -8.67 -11.51
N MET A 151 -19.68 -8.71 -11.37
CA MET A 151 -20.62 -9.36 -12.27
C MET A 151 -21.77 -8.42 -12.62
N PHE A 152 -22.17 -8.43 -13.89
CA PHE A 152 -23.21 -7.57 -14.47
C PHE A 152 -24.34 -8.46 -15.02
N ALA A 153 -25.59 -8.06 -14.79
CA ALA A 153 -26.77 -8.75 -15.33
C ALA A 153 -27.90 -7.78 -15.64
N LEU A 154 -28.88 -8.24 -16.42
CA LEU A 154 -30.18 -7.57 -16.59
C LEU A 154 -31.26 -8.34 -15.86
N LEU A 155 -32.12 -7.63 -15.15
CA LEU A 155 -33.38 -8.15 -14.64
C LEU A 155 -34.49 -7.81 -15.63
N LYS A 156 -35.17 -8.82 -16.17
CA LYS A 156 -36.37 -8.67 -17.01
C LYS A 156 -37.52 -9.44 -16.36
N GLY A 157 -38.47 -8.71 -15.78
CA GLY A 157 -39.50 -9.33 -14.95
C GLY A 157 -38.86 -10.03 -13.75
N LYS A 158 -39.02 -11.36 -13.64
CA LYS A 158 -38.39 -12.19 -12.60
C LYS A 158 -37.10 -12.88 -13.03
N THR A 159 -36.65 -12.68 -14.27
CA THR A 159 -35.50 -13.41 -14.83
C THR A 159 -34.24 -12.56 -14.79
N ILE A 160 -33.18 -13.11 -14.20
CA ILE A 160 -31.82 -12.55 -14.23
C ILE A 160 -31.10 -13.09 -15.47
N ILE A 161 -30.56 -12.19 -16.29
CA ILE A 161 -29.79 -12.50 -17.51
C ILE A 161 -28.36 -12.01 -17.29
N PRO A 162 -27.40 -12.91 -16.96
CA PRO A 162 -25.99 -12.56 -16.84
C PRO A 162 -25.44 -11.94 -18.13
N LEU A 163 -24.67 -10.86 -18.01
CA LEU A 163 -24.03 -10.17 -19.13
C LEU A 163 -22.53 -10.42 -19.17
N LYS A 164 -21.82 -10.09 -18.08
CA LYS A 164 -20.36 -10.06 -18.05
C LYS A 164 -19.82 -10.32 -16.65
N LYS A 165 -18.64 -10.95 -16.56
CA LYS A 165 -17.84 -11.07 -15.34
C LYS A 165 -16.47 -10.41 -15.57
N THR A 166 -15.92 -9.77 -14.56
CA THR A 166 -14.56 -9.22 -14.59
C THR A 166 -13.86 -9.47 -13.25
N HIS A 167 -12.57 -9.76 -13.31
CA HIS A 167 -11.70 -10.00 -12.14
C HIS A 167 -10.47 -9.08 -12.21
N SER A 168 -9.88 -8.77 -11.05
CA SER A 168 -8.68 -7.95 -10.86
C SER A 168 -7.42 -8.81 -10.92
N GLU A 169 -6.44 -8.49 -11.77
CA GLU A 169 -5.21 -9.29 -11.95
C GLU A 169 -4.20 -9.26 -10.76
N VAL A 170 -4.66 -8.96 -9.55
CA VAL A 170 -3.81 -8.80 -8.36
C VAL A 170 -3.45 -10.15 -7.73
N PRO A 171 -2.17 -10.41 -7.41
CA PRO A 171 -1.78 -11.60 -6.65
C PRO A 171 -2.44 -11.66 -5.27
N GLY A 172 -2.83 -12.85 -4.84
CA GLY A 172 -3.35 -13.10 -3.48
C GLY A 172 -2.36 -12.66 -2.38
N LYS A 173 -2.86 -12.45 -1.15
CA LYS A 173 -2.06 -12.01 0.02
C LYS A 173 -0.73 -12.77 0.09
N THR A 174 0.36 -12.12 -0.27
CA THR A 174 1.70 -12.53 0.17
C THR A 174 1.78 -12.22 1.66
N ARG A 175 2.17 -13.24 2.43
CA ARG A 175 2.46 -13.13 3.86
C ARG A 175 3.44 -11.96 4.07
N ALA A 176 3.20 -11.12 5.08
CA ALA A 176 4.19 -10.16 5.55
C ALA A 176 5.53 -10.88 5.81
N GLY A 177 6.67 -10.23 5.51
CA GLY A 177 8.00 -10.86 5.59
C GLY A 177 8.62 -11.25 4.24
N GLY A 178 8.27 -10.53 3.17
CA GLY A 178 8.87 -10.72 1.85
C GLY A 178 10.26 -10.09 1.75
N GLN A 179 10.28 -8.77 1.90
CA GLN A 179 11.41 -7.90 1.53
C GLN A 179 12.41 -7.76 2.67
N CYS A 180 13.32 -8.70 2.81
CA CYS A 180 14.19 -8.77 3.99
C CYS A 180 15.64 -8.41 3.64
N LEU A 181 16.37 -7.87 4.60
CA LEU A 181 17.83 -7.71 4.57
C LEU A 181 18.48 -8.71 5.50
N VAL A 182 19.73 -9.12 5.23
CA VAL A 182 20.46 -9.99 6.19
C VAL A 182 20.60 -9.31 7.55
N LYS A 183 20.51 -10.09 8.64
CA LYS A 183 20.56 -9.63 10.04
C LYS A 183 21.70 -8.65 10.37
N ASP A 184 22.82 -8.80 9.70
CA ASP A 184 24.04 -8.00 9.93
C ASP A 184 24.12 -6.71 9.12
N SER A 185 23.12 -6.42 8.27
CA SER A 185 23.04 -5.15 7.55
C SER A 185 22.94 -3.98 8.52
N PHE A 186 23.73 -2.93 8.32
CA PHE A 186 23.71 -1.74 9.15
C PHE A 186 22.66 -0.74 8.70
N ILE A 187 21.95 -0.17 9.66
CA ILE A 187 21.03 0.95 9.49
C ILE A 187 21.47 2.10 10.39
N GLN A 188 21.08 3.32 10.02
CA GLN A 188 21.43 4.51 10.79
C GLN A 188 20.17 5.21 11.33
N SER A 189 20.17 5.46 12.63
CA SER A 189 19.14 6.23 13.32
C SER A 189 19.32 7.74 13.07
N CYS A 190 18.30 8.53 13.40
CA CYS A 190 18.35 9.98 13.25
C CYS A 190 19.28 10.68 14.26
N ASP A 191 19.52 10.08 15.42
CA ASP A 191 20.42 10.59 16.46
C ASP A 191 21.89 10.20 16.23
N GLY A 192 22.16 9.35 15.24
CA GLY A 192 23.50 9.06 14.72
C GLY A 192 23.97 7.64 14.96
N GLU A 193 23.27 6.87 15.79
CA GLU A 193 23.51 5.46 16.04
C GLU A 193 23.58 4.66 14.73
N ILE A 194 24.53 3.73 14.64
CA ILE A 194 24.69 2.84 13.49
C ILE A 194 24.71 1.42 14.03
N ILE A 195 23.60 0.72 13.86
CA ILE A 195 23.39 -0.63 14.40
C ILE A 195 23.08 -1.62 13.30
N GLN A 196 23.31 -2.90 13.59
CA GLN A 196 22.82 -3.97 12.75
C GLN A 196 21.29 -4.02 12.83
N ILE A 197 20.62 -4.30 11.71
CA ILE A 197 19.16 -4.28 11.58
C ILE A 197 18.47 -5.26 12.53
N LYS A 198 19.15 -6.36 12.91
CA LYS A 198 18.66 -7.29 13.94
C LYS A 198 18.50 -6.65 15.33
N ASN A 199 19.21 -5.56 15.61
CA ASN A 199 19.10 -4.82 16.88
C ASN A 199 18.11 -3.65 16.80
N SER A 200 17.42 -3.46 15.66
CA SER A 200 16.35 -2.47 15.57
C SER A 200 15.19 -2.80 16.52
N HIS A 201 14.50 -1.75 16.98
CA HIS A 201 13.35 -1.83 17.87
C HIS A 201 12.30 -0.77 17.50
N ASN A 202 11.07 -0.97 17.97
CA ASN A 202 10.00 0.03 17.90
C ASN A 202 9.86 0.73 19.28
N PRO A 203 9.91 2.08 19.36
CA PRO A 203 10.20 3.03 18.29
C PRO A 203 11.71 3.30 18.20
N MET A 204 12.28 3.13 17.01
CA MET A 204 13.58 3.69 16.64
C MET A 204 13.34 4.59 15.44
N VAL A 205 13.96 5.76 15.42
CA VAL A 205 13.75 6.72 14.33
C VAL A 205 14.92 6.65 13.36
N VAL A 206 14.63 6.32 12.10
CA VAL A 206 15.61 6.22 11.01
C VAL A 206 15.46 7.36 10.01
N LYS A 207 16.45 7.52 9.13
CA LYS A 207 16.38 8.46 8.01
C LYS A 207 15.71 7.82 6.80
N SER A 208 14.80 8.57 6.19
CA SER A 208 13.97 8.14 5.06
C SER A 208 13.82 9.26 4.03
N MET A 209 13.75 8.90 2.76
CA MET A 209 13.47 9.78 1.64
C MET A 209 11.96 10.04 1.52
N VAL A 210 11.58 11.30 1.33
CA VAL A 210 10.23 11.66 0.87
C VAL A 210 10.21 11.61 -0.66
N MET A 211 9.29 10.85 -1.25
CA MET A 211 9.28 10.62 -2.70
C MET A 211 8.95 11.87 -3.53
N ASP A 212 8.20 12.82 -2.96
CA ASP A 212 7.74 14.01 -3.71
C ASP A 212 8.85 15.06 -3.92
N ASP A 213 9.71 15.27 -2.92
CA ASP A 213 10.75 16.31 -2.92
C ASP A 213 12.18 15.77 -2.75
N PHE A 214 12.33 14.44 -2.69
CA PHE A 214 13.58 13.73 -2.40
C PHE A 214 14.32 14.25 -1.17
N SER A 215 13.64 14.85 -0.20
CA SER A 215 14.25 15.30 1.05
C SER A 215 14.44 14.14 2.02
N LEU A 216 15.43 14.26 2.91
CA LEU A 216 15.71 13.25 3.94
C LEU A 216 15.04 13.65 5.26
N LYS A 217 13.97 12.94 5.65
CA LYS A 217 13.21 13.16 6.89
C LYS A 217 13.41 12.02 7.88
N ASN A 218 13.02 12.29 9.13
CA ASN A 218 12.99 11.29 10.19
C ASN A 218 11.71 10.45 10.05
N SER A 219 11.82 9.14 10.25
CA SER A 219 10.67 8.25 10.24
C SER A 219 10.83 7.14 11.28
N PRO A 220 9.81 6.89 12.12
CA PRO A 220 9.87 5.82 13.10
C PRO A 220 9.76 4.44 12.43
N VAL A 221 10.47 3.47 13.00
CA VAL A 221 10.25 2.04 12.81
C VAL A 221 8.98 1.68 13.58
N THR A 222 8.05 1.04 12.88
CA THR A 222 6.70 0.71 13.34
C THR A 222 6.55 -0.77 13.63
N ASP A 223 7.21 -1.62 12.83
CA ASP A 223 7.17 -3.06 12.99
C ASP A 223 8.51 -3.68 12.59
N LYS A 224 8.75 -4.91 13.06
CA LYS A 224 9.94 -5.71 12.77
C LYS A 224 9.55 -7.19 12.68
N TRP A 225 10.09 -7.88 11.69
CA TRP A 225 9.92 -9.33 11.51
C TRP A 225 11.27 -9.99 11.25
N GLU A 226 11.42 -11.23 11.69
CA GLU A 226 12.54 -12.09 11.34
C GLU A 226 12.03 -13.27 10.52
N VAL A 227 12.67 -13.51 9.37
CA VAL A 227 12.25 -14.53 8.42
C VAL A 227 13.48 -15.22 7.85
N LYS A 228 13.41 -16.55 7.74
CA LYS A 228 14.42 -17.35 7.04
C LYS A 228 14.16 -17.35 5.54
N LYS A 229 15.21 -17.14 4.74
CA LYS A 229 15.15 -17.20 3.27
C LYS A 229 16.24 -18.16 2.77
N SER A 230 15.93 -18.91 1.72
CA SER A 230 16.84 -19.91 1.11
C SER A 230 17.73 -19.37 0.00
N LYS A 231 17.57 -18.09 -0.35
CA LYS A 231 18.36 -17.41 -1.38
C LYS A 231 18.75 -16.02 -0.90
N VAL A 232 20.02 -15.67 -1.11
CA VAL A 232 20.59 -14.36 -0.79
C VAL A 232 21.08 -13.70 -2.07
N TYR A 233 20.65 -12.47 -2.30
CA TYR A 233 21.12 -11.61 -3.39
C TYR A 233 22.10 -10.60 -2.82
N LYS A 234 23.38 -10.76 -3.15
CA LYS A 234 24.46 -9.84 -2.79
C LYS A 234 24.71 -8.87 -3.94
N ILE A 235 24.40 -7.60 -3.72
CA ILE A 235 24.55 -6.54 -4.73
C ILE A 235 25.76 -5.69 -4.37
N THR A 236 26.68 -5.53 -5.32
CA THR A 236 27.91 -4.73 -5.17
C THR A 236 27.96 -3.63 -6.22
N THR A 237 28.19 -2.38 -5.81
CA THR A 237 28.35 -1.24 -6.71
C THR A 237 29.79 -1.02 -7.16
N LYS A 238 29.96 -0.28 -8.26
CA LYS A 238 31.28 0.00 -8.87
C LYS A 238 32.06 1.06 -8.10
N PHE A 239 31.50 2.27 -8.01
CA PHE A 239 32.07 3.38 -7.23
C PHE A 239 30.93 4.28 -6.69
N PRO A 240 30.91 4.57 -5.38
CA PRO A 240 31.67 3.86 -4.34
C PRO A 240 31.34 2.36 -4.33
N ARG A 241 32.27 1.55 -3.85
CA ARG A 241 32.02 0.13 -3.60
C ARG A 241 31.23 -0.03 -2.30
N LEU A 242 29.93 -0.23 -2.44
CA LEU A 242 28.97 -0.54 -1.38
C LEU A 242 28.48 -1.98 -1.59
N GLN A 243 28.03 -2.62 -0.51
CA GLN A 243 27.52 -3.99 -0.53
C GLN A 243 26.27 -4.11 0.32
N VAL A 244 25.23 -4.73 -0.24
CA VAL A 244 23.99 -5.07 0.46
C VAL A 244 23.56 -6.49 0.11
N GLU A 245 23.05 -7.20 1.10
CA GLU A 245 22.58 -8.58 0.96
C GLU A 245 21.11 -8.63 1.37
N SER A 246 20.27 -9.15 0.47
CA SER A 246 18.82 -9.06 0.58
C SER A 246 18.11 -10.32 0.05
N SER A 247 16.82 -10.43 0.34
CA SER A 247 15.95 -11.43 -0.27
C SER A 247 15.68 -11.09 -1.75
N LYS A 248 15.28 -12.09 -2.54
CA LYS A 248 14.98 -11.94 -3.98
C LYS A 248 13.97 -10.82 -4.29
N ASP A 249 13.02 -10.64 -3.37
CA ASP A 249 11.85 -9.77 -3.48
C ASP A 249 12.06 -8.41 -2.83
N HIS A 250 13.23 -8.16 -2.22
CA HIS A 250 13.56 -6.88 -1.63
C HIS A 250 13.64 -5.77 -2.69
N ILE A 251 12.92 -4.67 -2.48
CA ILE A 251 12.80 -3.60 -3.46
C ILE A 251 13.88 -2.53 -3.23
N PHE A 252 14.54 -2.16 -4.31
CA PHE A 252 15.50 -1.07 -4.38
C PHE A 252 14.98 0.06 -5.27
N PHE A 253 15.37 1.30 -4.96
CA PHE A 253 15.12 2.43 -5.84
C PHE A 253 16.23 2.55 -6.88
N THR A 254 15.82 2.59 -8.14
CA THR A 254 16.70 2.67 -9.30
C THR A 254 16.48 3.95 -10.08
N ARG A 255 17.56 4.59 -10.51
CA ARG A 255 17.50 5.77 -11.38
C ARG A 255 17.45 5.32 -12.83
N THR A 256 16.41 5.72 -13.56
CA THR A 256 16.19 5.47 -14.98
C THR A 256 16.02 6.79 -15.75
N ASN A 257 15.91 6.75 -17.07
CA ASN A 257 15.67 7.95 -17.89
C ASN A 257 14.25 8.52 -17.70
N GLU A 258 13.30 7.70 -17.23
CA GLU A 258 11.94 8.13 -16.88
C GLU A 258 11.82 8.58 -15.41
N GLY A 259 12.95 8.71 -14.69
CA GLY A 259 12.98 9.04 -13.28
C GLY A 259 13.30 7.84 -12.38
N ILE A 260 12.88 7.91 -11.12
CA ILE A 260 13.16 6.87 -10.11
C ILE A 260 12.11 5.78 -10.21
N LYS A 261 12.55 4.52 -10.36
CA LYS A 261 11.69 3.34 -10.41
C LYS A 261 12.08 2.35 -9.32
N GLU A 262 11.09 1.65 -8.78
CA GLU A 262 11.29 0.52 -7.86
C GLU A 262 11.58 -0.75 -8.67
N LYS A 263 12.60 -1.52 -8.26
CA LYS A 263 12.90 -2.85 -8.80
C LYS A 263 13.18 -3.84 -7.69
N ALA A 264 12.71 -5.07 -7.82
CA ALA A 264 13.09 -6.15 -6.91
C ALA A 264 14.55 -6.57 -7.12
N ALA A 265 15.18 -7.15 -6.10
CA ALA A 265 16.55 -7.63 -6.18
C ALA A 265 16.77 -8.61 -7.35
N GLU A 266 15.76 -9.43 -7.68
CA GLU A 266 15.81 -10.35 -8.83
C GLU A 266 15.66 -9.68 -10.21
N GLU A 267 15.12 -8.47 -10.27
CA GLU A 267 14.95 -7.68 -11.50
C GLU A 267 16.15 -6.77 -11.79
N LEU A 268 17.01 -6.55 -10.80
CA LEU A 268 18.22 -5.74 -10.95
C LEU A 268 19.22 -6.39 -11.90
N LYS A 269 19.87 -5.56 -12.71
CA LYS A 269 20.90 -5.99 -13.65
C LYS A 269 22.21 -5.24 -13.42
N GLU A 270 23.32 -5.84 -13.84
CA GLU A 270 24.60 -5.13 -13.87
C GLU A 270 24.47 -3.88 -14.73
N GLY A 271 24.96 -2.76 -14.21
CA GLY A 271 24.86 -1.46 -14.85
C GLY A 271 23.61 -0.63 -14.52
N ASP A 272 22.59 -1.19 -13.86
CA ASP A 272 21.53 -0.40 -13.24
C ASP A 272 22.12 0.56 -12.19
N PHE A 273 21.41 1.66 -11.90
CA PHE A 273 21.83 2.66 -10.92
C PHE A 273 20.94 2.58 -9.68
N LEU A 274 21.48 2.14 -8.55
CA LEU A 274 20.82 2.25 -7.25
C LEU A 274 20.96 3.66 -6.68
N ILE A 275 20.23 3.96 -5.61
CA ILE A 275 20.30 5.26 -4.95
C ILE A 275 20.99 5.15 -3.59
N MET A 276 21.93 6.06 -3.33
CA MET A 276 22.61 6.24 -2.04
C MET A 276 22.45 7.68 -1.54
N PRO A 277 22.49 7.95 -0.22
CA PRO A 277 22.57 9.31 0.27
C PRO A 277 23.96 9.91 0.00
N GLU A 278 24.00 11.17 -0.45
CA GLU A 278 25.24 11.95 -0.58
C GLU A 278 25.81 12.32 0.80
N LYS A 279 24.92 12.64 1.74
CA LYS A 279 25.24 13.04 3.10
C LYS A 279 24.08 12.73 4.04
N ILE A 280 24.39 12.26 5.24
CA ILE A 280 23.39 12.00 6.28
C ILE A 280 23.56 13.01 7.41
N ASN A 281 22.63 13.95 7.53
CA ASN A 281 22.68 14.97 8.59
C ASN A 281 22.18 14.39 9.92
N VAL A 282 23.02 14.51 10.95
CA VAL A 282 22.78 13.98 12.31
C VAL A 282 22.99 15.10 13.33
N ASN A 283 21.99 15.32 14.18
CA ASN A 283 22.03 16.29 15.27
C ASN A 283 22.46 15.62 16.57
N GLY A 284 23.75 15.31 16.68
CA GLY A 284 24.31 14.67 17.87
C GLY A 284 24.40 15.63 19.07
N LYS A 285 24.35 15.07 20.29
CA LYS A 285 24.43 15.80 21.56
C LYS A 285 25.63 15.34 22.38
N PHE A 286 26.28 16.26 23.09
CA PHE A 286 27.33 15.87 24.03
C PHE A 286 26.79 14.92 25.07
N LYS A 287 27.60 13.93 25.43
CA LYS A 287 27.27 12.94 26.46
C LYS A 287 28.16 13.20 27.67
N THR A 288 27.56 13.15 28.86
CA THR A 288 28.26 13.25 30.13
C THR A 288 28.66 11.86 30.62
N ILE A 289 29.71 11.82 31.44
CA ILE A 289 30.21 10.64 32.11
C ILE A 289 30.24 10.96 33.59
N ASN A 290 29.67 10.08 34.41
CA ASN A 290 29.81 10.20 35.85
C ASN A 290 31.19 9.69 36.30
N ALA A 291 32.24 10.48 36.05
CA ALA A 291 33.62 10.06 36.23
C ALA A 291 33.95 9.62 37.66
N ILE A 292 33.29 10.21 38.66
CA ILE A 292 33.58 9.95 40.08
C ILE A 292 33.47 8.45 40.38
N GLN A 293 32.51 7.76 39.79
CA GLN A 293 32.24 6.36 40.09
C GLN A 293 33.34 5.39 39.66
N TYR A 294 34.34 5.82 38.89
CA TYR A 294 35.41 4.94 38.39
C TYR A 294 36.69 4.99 39.22
N TYR A 295 36.82 6.00 40.08
CA TYR A 295 37.99 6.14 40.96
C TYR A 295 38.11 5.01 41.99
N ASN A 296 39.33 4.87 42.51
CA ASN A 296 39.72 3.83 43.47
C ASN A 296 39.56 4.26 44.93
N SER A 297 39.45 5.56 45.18
CA SER A 297 39.32 6.18 46.49
C SER A 297 38.68 7.55 46.37
N PHE A 298 38.10 8.02 47.47
CA PHE A 298 37.23 9.18 47.50
C PHE A 298 37.59 10.10 48.67
N ASN A 299 37.57 11.41 48.44
CA ASN A 299 37.58 12.39 49.50
C ASN A 299 36.13 12.67 49.90
N ILE A 300 35.79 12.43 51.16
CA ILE A 300 34.43 12.63 51.67
C ILE A 300 34.32 14.07 52.17
N SER A 301 33.42 14.84 51.57
CA SER A 301 33.13 16.22 51.96
C SER A 301 32.65 16.31 53.41
N LYS A 302 32.73 17.50 54.02
CA LYS A 302 32.26 17.68 55.40
C LYS A 302 30.79 17.29 55.60
N LYS A 303 29.95 17.59 54.59
CA LYS A 303 28.55 17.15 54.54
C LYS A 303 28.43 15.62 54.53
N GLY A 304 29.25 14.96 53.71
CA GLY A 304 29.31 13.49 53.64
C GLY A 304 29.76 12.81 54.93
N GLN A 305 30.76 13.40 55.60
CA GLN A 305 31.28 12.92 56.89
C GLN A 305 30.18 12.94 57.95
N ASN A 306 29.46 14.07 58.04
CA ASN A 306 28.32 14.21 58.95
C ASN A 306 27.19 13.24 58.57
N PHE A 307 26.90 13.07 57.28
CA PHE A 307 25.88 12.15 56.80
C PHE A 307 26.15 10.69 57.20
N LEU A 308 27.39 10.20 57.04
CA LEU A 308 27.78 8.87 57.48
C LEU A 308 27.61 8.70 58.99
N ARG A 309 28.04 9.70 59.77
CA ARG A 309 27.93 9.70 61.22
C ARG A 309 26.47 9.61 61.66
N THR A 310 25.61 10.48 61.14
CA THR A 310 24.18 10.49 61.45
C THR A 310 23.51 9.17 61.04
N LYS A 311 23.84 8.61 59.87
CA LYS A 311 23.31 7.31 59.44
C LYS A 311 23.71 6.16 60.36
N ARG A 312 24.96 6.16 60.85
CA ARG A 312 25.43 5.18 61.84
C ARG A 312 24.71 5.35 63.18
N GLU A 313 24.59 6.59 63.66
CA GLU A 313 23.94 6.91 64.94
C GLU A 313 22.45 6.56 64.93
N ASN A 314 21.74 6.81 63.83
CA ASN A 314 20.33 6.42 63.66
C ASN A 314 20.11 4.90 63.69
N LYS A 315 21.14 4.11 63.39
CA LYS A 315 21.12 2.64 63.53
C LYS A 315 21.56 2.17 64.93
N ASN A 316 21.81 3.08 65.86
CA ASN A 316 22.34 2.80 67.20
C ASN A 316 23.66 2.03 67.21
N LEU A 317 24.51 2.22 66.19
CA LEU A 317 25.80 1.54 66.07
C LEU A 317 26.93 2.42 66.61
N LEU A 318 27.82 1.89 67.46
CA LEU A 318 29.10 2.54 67.74
C LEU A 318 30.06 2.33 66.57
N GLN A 319 31.11 3.15 66.47
CA GLN A 319 32.13 2.98 65.42
C GLN A 319 32.75 1.58 65.42
N LYS A 320 32.97 0.98 66.61
CA LYS A 320 33.49 -0.39 66.76
C LYS A 320 32.52 -1.47 66.25
N ASP A 321 31.21 -1.24 66.40
CA ASP A 321 30.18 -2.20 66.03
C ASP A 321 30.03 -2.23 64.52
N LEU A 322 29.95 -1.05 63.89
CA LEU A 322 29.97 -0.93 62.44
C LEU A 322 31.26 -1.52 61.85
N ALA A 323 32.42 -1.20 62.45
CA ALA A 323 33.70 -1.73 62.02
C ALA A 323 33.74 -3.26 62.01
N LYS A 324 33.22 -3.91 63.06
CA LYS A 324 33.10 -5.38 63.14
C LYS A 324 32.14 -5.92 62.06
N GLN A 325 31.03 -5.24 61.80
CA GLN A 325 30.04 -5.67 60.81
C GLN A 325 30.59 -5.64 59.36
N VAL A 326 31.46 -4.69 59.04
CA VAL A 326 32.01 -4.53 57.68
C VAL A 326 33.47 -5.00 57.54
N GLU A 327 33.99 -5.72 58.54
CA GLU A 327 35.37 -6.24 58.58
C GLU A 327 36.45 -5.15 58.40
N LEU A 328 36.25 -3.99 59.02
CA LEU A 328 37.20 -2.88 59.05
C LEU A 328 37.67 -2.58 60.47
N THR A 329 38.70 -1.75 60.60
CA THR A 329 39.13 -1.25 61.91
C THR A 329 38.25 -0.07 62.35
N GLN A 330 38.03 0.10 63.66
CA GLN A 330 37.35 1.29 64.21
C GLN A 330 38.02 2.58 63.71
N THR A 331 39.35 2.59 63.61
CA THR A 331 40.14 3.71 63.08
C THR A 331 39.79 4.04 61.62
N ALA A 332 39.46 3.05 60.80
CA ALA A 332 39.04 3.27 59.42
C ALA A 332 37.67 3.98 59.35
N ILE A 333 36.70 3.53 60.14
CA ILE A 333 35.38 4.18 60.26
C ILE A 333 35.54 5.62 60.78
N SER A 334 36.30 5.79 61.87
CA SER A 334 36.61 7.10 62.43
C SER A 334 37.25 8.01 61.38
N SER A 335 38.22 7.51 60.61
CA SER A 335 38.88 8.27 59.54
C SER A 335 37.92 8.76 58.45
N TYR A 336 36.87 8.00 58.14
CA TYR A 336 35.84 8.41 57.18
C TYR A 336 34.91 9.49 57.74
N GLU A 337 34.55 9.42 59.03
CA GLU A 337 33.68 10.41 59.70
C GLU A 337 34.36 11.73 60.08
N ILE A 338 35.70 11.75 60.10
CA ILE A 338 36.50 12.95 60.41
C ILE A 338 37.32 13.45 59.22
N GLY A 339 37.33 12.72 58.10
CA GLY A 339 38.03 13.12 56.88
C GLY A 339 39.57 13.02 56.95
N LYS A 340 40.14 12.21 57.85
CA LYS A 340 41.61 12.10 58.02
C LYS A 340 42.30 11.36 56.87
N ARG A 341 41.59 10.52 56.12
CA ARG A 341 42.15 9.69 55.03
C ARG A 341 41.15 9.53 53.88
N ASN A 342 41.65 9.39 52.66
CA ASN A 342 40.83 9.03 51.50
C ASN A 342 40.21 7.65 51.70
N ALA A 343 38.92 7.54 51.43
CA ALA A 343 38.17 6.31 51.58
C ALA A 343 38.36 5.43 50.34
N LYS A 344 38.94 4.24 50.49
CA LYS A 344 39.09 3.28 49.38
C LYS A 344 37.72 2.78 48.94
N ARG A 345 37.58 2.47 47.64
CA ARG A 345 36.30 2.08 47.03
C ARG A 345 35.60 0.92 47.75
N ILE A 346 36.25 -0.24 47.85
CA ILE A 346 35.63 -1.45 48.39
C ILE A 346 35.22 -1.24 49.86
N PRO A 347 36.11 -0.75 50.76
CA PRO A 347 35.72 -0.41 52.14
C PRO A 347 34.61 0.63 52.26
N LEU A 348 34.60 1.67 51.43
CA LEU A 348 33.53 2.67 51.48
C LEU A 348 32.19 2.08 51.01
N GLN A 349 32.22 1.23 49.99
CA GLN A 349 31.03 0.56 49.48
C GLN A 349 30.41 -0.36 50.55
N THR A 350 31.23 -1.12 51.29
CA THR A 350 30.72 -1.98 52.38
C THR A 350 30.14 -1.15 53.52
N VAL A 351 30.77 -0.02 53.88
CA VAL A 351 30.21 0.94 54.86
C VAL A 351 28.87 1.51 54.39
N CYS A 352 28.77 1.96 53.13
CA CYS A 352 27.51 2.48 52.60
C CYS A 352 26.40 1.42 52.63
N VAL A 353 26.69 0.18 52.22
CA VAL A 353 25.73 -0.94 52.26
C VAL A 353 25.27 -1.23 53.68
N ALA A 354 26.18 -1.30 54.66
CA ALA A 354 25.83 -1.56 56.06
C ALA A 354 24.96 -0.44 56.68
N LEU A 355 25.08 0.79 56.16
CA LEU A 355 24.32 1.96 56.61
C LEU A 355 23.05 2.24 55.78
N ASP A 356 22.65 1.34 54.88
CA ASP A 356 21.54 1.50 53.93
C ASP A 356 21.65 2.78 53.08
N ILE A 357 22.86 3.04 52.59
CA ILE A 357 23.18 4.18 51.72
C ILE A 357 23.50 3.65 50.32
N ASN A 358 22.85 4.20 49.30
CA ASN A 358 23.25 3.95 47.93
C ASN A 358 24.66 4.52 47.70
N PHE A 359 25.61 3.62 47.38
CA PHE A 359 27.02 3.99 47.22
C PHE A 359 27.22 5.07 46.15
N TYR A 360 26.57 4.96 44.99
CA TYR A 360 26.76 5.89 43.89
C TYR A 360 26.15 7.27 44.18
N ASP A 361 24.98 7.31 44.83
CA ASP A 361 24.37 8.57 45.26
C ASP A 361 25.24 9.28 46.30
N PHE A 362 25.79 8.51 47.24
CA PHE A 362 26.74 9.03 48.21
C PHE A 362 27.97 9.63 47.52
N LEU A 363 28.57 8.93 46.57
CA LEU A 363 29.70 9.47 45.82
C LEU A 363 29.33 10.81 45.17
N ASN A 364 28.21 10.87 44.45
CA ASN A 364 27.80 12.05 43.68
C ASN A 364 27.49 13.26 44.55
N GLN A 365 26.89 13.05 45.72
CA GLN A 365 26.42 14.15 46.59
C GLN A 365 27.43 14.56 47.66
N HIS A 366 28.31 13.63 48.04
CA HIS A 366 29.09 13.74 49.26
C HIS A 366 30.58 13.53 49.09
N CYS A 367 31.06 13.11 47.91
CA CYS A 367 32.48 13.00 47.63
C CYS A 367 32.95 14.05 46.61
N SER A 368 34.17 14.56 46.78
CA SER A 368 34.79 15.42 45.78
C SER A 368 35.63 14.61 44.78
N GLN A 369 35.73 15.13 43.55
CA GLN A 369 36.61 14.61 42.49
C GLN A 369 38.05 15.08 42.66
N GLU A 370 38.25 16.17 43.40
CA GLU A 370 39.57 16.72 43.69
C GLU A 370 40.32 15.73 44.58
N LEU A 371 41.51 15.30 44.12
CA LEU A 371 42.51 14.50 44.84
C LEU A 371 42.60 12.99 44.52
N TYR A 372 42.46 12.60 43.24
CA TYR A 372 43.41 11.60 42.71
C TYR A 372 44.61 12.33 42.12
N LYS A 373 45.72 12.39 42.85
CA LYS A 373 46.93 13.16 42.46
C LYS A 373 47.55 12.78 41.10
N ASN A 374 47.06 11.74 40.41
CA ASN A 374 47.74 11.15 39.27
C ASN A 374 46.86 10.95 38.01
N ILE A 375 45.56 11.28 38.04
CA ILE A 375 44.71 11.20 36.83
C ILE A 375 43.40 12.01 36.93
N LYS A 376 43.11 12.75 35.88
CA LYS A 376 41.81 13.37 35.57
C LYS A 376 41.05 12.52 34.56
N LEU A 377 39.89 12.02 34.96
CA LEU A 377 39.00 11.26 34.08
C LEU A 377 38.04 12.19 33.32
N PRO A 378 37.68 11.84 32.07
CA PRO A 378 36.73 12.64 31.29
C PRO A 378 35.34 12.62 31.93
N VAL A 379 34.76 13.80 32.12
CA VAL A 379 33.38 14.01 32.58
C VAL A 379 32.39 14.24 31.42
N ILE A 380 32.92 14.49 30.22
CA ILE A 380 32.17 14.63 28.98
C ILE A 380 32.91 13.91 27.85
N ILE A 381 32.14 13.44 26.86
CA ILE A 381 32.71 12.95 25.61
C ILE A 381 33.02 14.14 24.70
N ASP A 382 34.19 14.74 24.92
CA ASP A 382 34.70 15.82 24.10
C ASP A 382 35.54 15.32 22.91
N GLU A 383 36.06 16.28 22.15
CA GLU A 383 36.90 16.05 20.98
C GLU A 383 38.22 15.33 21.31
N LYS A 384 38.85 15.65 22.45
CA LYS A 384 40.14 15.08 22.84
C LYS A 384 39.98 13.63 23.28
N PHE A 385 38.95 13.35 24.09
CA PHE A 385 38.64 12.00 24.52
C PHE A 385 38.16 11.13 23.37
N ALA A 386 37.35 11.67 22.45
CA ALA A 386 36.96 10.94 21.25
C ALA A 386 38.18 10.57 20.39
N GLN A 387 39.15 11.48 20.23
CA GLN A 387 40.39 11.18 19.54
C GLN A 387 41.23 10.11 20.26
N PHE A 388 41.28 10.14 21.59
CA PHE A 388 41.89 9.08 22.41
C PHE A 388 41.25 7.72 22.15
N LEU A 389 39.91 7.64 22.19
CA LEU A 389 39.18 6.40 21.92
C LEU A 389 39.38 5.92 20.47
N GLY A 390 39.43 6.83 19.51
CA GLY A 390 39.71 6.51 18.11
C GLY A 390 41.09 5.88 17.93
N TYR A 391 42.11 6.46 18.56
CA TYR A 391 43.47 5.91 18.53
C TYR A 391 43.56 4.57 19.28
N LEU A 392 42.81 4.42 20.38
CA LEU A 392 42.70 3.17 21.16
C LEU A 392 42.07 2.03 20.36
N VAL A 393 41.06 2.32 19.55
CA VAL A 393 40.39 1.32 18.72
C VAL A 393 41.28 0.84 17.56
N GLY A 394 42.24 1.67 17.10
CA GLY A 394 43.22 1.28 16.07
C GLY A 394 44.42 0.55 16.67
N ASP A 395 45.30 1.28 17.37
CA ASP A 395 46.62 0.80 17.78
C ASP A 395 46.72 0.51 19.29
N GLY A 396 45.59 0.48 19.99
CA GLY A 396 45.53 0.32 21.44
C GLY A 396 45.24 -1.11 21.90
N CYS A 397 45.71 -1.41 23.12
CA CYS A 397 45.43 -2.64 23.84
C CYS A 397 45.05 -2.31 25.29
N ILE A 398 43.94 -2.88 25.76
CA ILE A 398 43.43 -2.72 27.12
C ILE A 398 43.78 -3.96 27.92
N GLU A 399 44.50 -3.76 29.02
CA GLU A 399 44.81 -4.78 30.03
C GLU A 399 44.08 -4.43 31.34
N LYS A 400 44.13 -5.32 32.34
CA LYS A 400 43.39 -5.17 33.62
C LYS A 400 43.57 -3.81 34.32
N ASP A 401 44.78 -3.28 34.32
CA ASP A 401 45.14 -2.06 35.04
C ASP A 401 45.87 -1.02 34.17
N ARG A 402 45.94 -1.22 32.85
CA ARG A 402 46.68 -0.34 31.95
C ARG A 402 46.15 -0.34 30.52
N ILE A 403 46.47 0.73 29.79
CA ILE A 403 46.24 0.88 28.36
C ILE A 403 47.60 1.07 27.68
N THR A 404 47.85 0.31 26.63
CA THR A 404 49.10 0.35 25.88
C THR A 404 48.82 0.67 24.42
N PHE A 405 49.57 1.60 23.83
CA PHE A 405 49.51 1.92 22.39
C PHE A 405 50.81 1.50 21.70
N PHE A 406 50.71 1.09 20.44
CA PHE A 406 51.83 0.63 19.63
C PHE A 406 51.88 1.39 18.29
N GLU A 407 52.97 2.08 17.99
CA GLU A 407 53.04 2.91 16.79
C GLU A 407 54.46 2.89 16.20
N GLN A 408 54.58 2.74 14.89
CA GLN A 408 55.89 2.71 14.22
C GLN A 408 56.51 4.10 14.09
N SER A 409 55.68 5.13 13.99
CA SER A 409 56.12 6.52 13.85
C SER A 409 56.38 7.20 15.19
N LYS A 410 57.65 7.55 15.44
CA LYS A 410 58.04 8.35 16.62
C LYS A 410 57.24 9.64 16.74
N ASP A 411 57.06 10.36 15.62
CA ASP A 411 56.39 11.66 15.61
C ASP A 411 54.92 11.55 16.03
N VAL A 412 54.22 10.52 15.54
CA VAL A 412 52.81 10.28 15.89
C VAL A 412 52.71 9.88 17.36
N THR A 413 53.62 9.01 17.80
CA THR A 413 53.69 8.57 19.19
C THR A 413 53.89 9.75 20.14
N LEU A 414 54.87 10.63 19.87
CA LEU A 414 55.18 11.76 20.73
C LEU A 414 54.05 12.81 20.73
N PHE A 415 53.41 13.04 19.58
CA PHE A 415 52.22 13.89 19.51
C PHE A 415 51.11 13.37 20.43
N TYR A 416 50.80 12.07 20.35
CA TYR A 416 49.74 11.47 21.17
C TYR A 416 50.12 11.38 22.65
N LYS A 417 51.41 11.15 22.97
CA LYS A 417 51.92 11.23 24.34
C LYS A 417 51.57 12.58 24.97
N GLU A 418 52.00 13.67 24.35
CA GLU A 418 51.78 15.02 24.87
C GLU A 418 50.30 15.33 25.03
N GLN A 419 49.49 15.06 24.00
CA GLN A 419 48.05 15.34 24.03
C GLN A 419 47.32 14.56 25.13
N PHE A 420 47.64 13.27 25.30
CA PHE A 420 46.96 12.42 26.26
C PHE A 420 47.43 12.65 27.69
N GLU A 421 48.72 12.91 27.91
CA GLU A 421 49.23 13.25 29.24
C GLU A 421 48.65 14.57 29.75
N ASN A 422 48.58 15.58 28.88
CA ASN A 422 47.96 16.87 29.21
C ASN A 422 46.44 16.73 29.46
N TYR A 423 45.74 15.90 28.67
CA TYR A 423 44.30 15.72 28.84
C TYR A 423 43.95 14.96 30.12
N LEU A 424 44.70 13.90 30.42
CA LEU A 424 44.44 13.03 31.57
C LEU A 424 45.18 13.47 32.84
N GLU A 425 45.98 14.54 32.76
CA GLU A 425 46.84 15.04 33.85
C GLU A 425 47.65 13.88 34.49
N MET A 426 48.24 13.05 33.64
CA MET A 426 48.88 11.77 33.96
C MET A 426 50.10 11.56 33.08
N SER A 427 51.23 11.13 33.64
CA SER A 427 52.37 10.69 32.84
C SER A 427 52.19 9.26 32.33
N CYS A 428 52.72 8.98 31.14
CA CYS A 428 52.78 7.64 30.57
C CYS A 428 54.22 7.17 30.39
N SER A 429 54.41 5.84 30.41
CA SER A 429 55.70 5.26 30.07
C SER A 429 55.87 5.22 28.55
N TYR A 430 56.99 5.73 28.06
CA TYR A 430 57.40 5.65 26.65
C TYR A 430 58.60 4.71 26.50
N ARG A 431 58.55 3.80 25.52
CA ARG A 431 59.65 2.88 25.20
C ARG A 431 59.70 2.58 23.71
N PHE A 432 60.88 2.63 23.09
CA PHE A 432 61.09 2.06 21.76
C PHE A 432 61.48 0.57 21.87
N ARG A 433 60.87 -0.29 21.06
CA ARG A 433 61.14 -1.74 21.02
C ARG A 433 61.87 -2.07 19.71
N GLU A 434 63.19 -1.98 19.73
CA GLU A 434 64.05 -2.22 18.55
C GLU A 434 63.75 -3.55 17.85
N SER A 435 63.69 -4.65 18.61
CA SER A 435 63.38 -5.99 18.09
C SER A 435 62.05 -6.12 17.32
N LYS A 436 61.09 -5.23 17.58
CA LYS A 436 59.76 -5.25 16.93
C LYS A 436 59.46 -3.98 16.11
N ASN A 437 60.42 -3.06 16.04
CA ASN A 437 60.35 -1.79 15.34
C ASN A 437 59.06 -0.97 15.60
N TYR A 438 58.72 -0.76 16.88
CA TYR A 438 57.63 0.14 17.26
C TYR A 438 57.93 0.91 18.55
N HIS A 439 57.28 2.06 18.69
CA HIS A 439 57.21 2.86 19.90
C HIS A 439 55.98 2.46 20.72
N GLN A 440 56.15 2.39 22.03
CA GLN A 440 55.16 1.96 23.00
C GLN A 440 54.85 3.09 23.97
N LEU A 441 53.57 3.42 24.13
CA LEU A 441 53.05 4.27 25.21
C LEU A 441 52.23 3.43 26.16
N ARG A 442 52.40 3.61 27.47
CA ARG A 442 51.66 2.85 28.49
C ARG A 442 51.13 3.76 29.59
N PHE A 443 49.81 3.79 29.71
CA PHE A 443 49.06 4.49 30.75
C PHE A 443 48.62 3.47 31.80
N THR A 444 49.19 3.54 33.01
CA THR A 444 48.86 2.61 34.09
C THR A 444 47.79 3.23 34.98
N SER A 445 46.52 3.02 34.63
CA SER A 445 45.38 3.56 35.35
C SER A 445 44.18 2.62 35.31
N ARG A 446 43.96 1.90 36.42
CA ARG A 446 42.76 1.08 36.61
C ARG A 446 41.45 1.88 36.54
N PRO A 447 41.35 3.12 37.09
CA PRO A 447 40.16 3.95 36.91
C PRO A 447 39.82 4.24 35.44
N LEU A 448 40.83 4.54 34.62
CA LEU A 448 40.64 4.80 33.19
C LEU A 448 40.17 3.54 32.44
N VAL A 449 40.80 2.38 32.73
CA VAL A 449 40.38 1.09 32.15
C VAL A 449 38.92 0.78 32.52
N ARG A 450 38.53 0.95 33.78
CA ARG A 450 37.14 0.73 34.20
C ARG A 450 36.17 1.66 33.51
N LEU A 451 36.50 2.95 33.41
CA LEU A 451 35.68 3.93 32.71
C LEU A 451 35.45 3.47 31.29
N ILE A 452 36.50 3.09 30.56
CA ILE A 452 36.36 2.70 29.15
C ILE A 452 35.53 1.43 28.99
N LEU A 453 35.84 0.38 29.76
CA LEU A 453 35.12 -0.90 29.66
C LEU A 453 33.65 -0.79 30.09
N SER A 454 33.32 0.14 30.99
CA SER A 454 31.94 0.33 31.47
C SER A 454 31.13 1.29 30.57
N GLU A 455 31.74 2.39 30.12
CA GLU A 455 31.07 3.42 29.31
C GLU A 455 31.02 3.08 27.81
N PHE A 456 31.94 2.24 27.32
CA PHE A 456 32.12 1.87 25.91
C PHE A 456 32.30 0.36 25.71
N PRO A 457 31.29 -0.47 26.05
CA PRO A 457 31.35 -1.92 25.93
C PRO A 457 31.54 -2.44 24.50
N GLU A 458 31.37 -1.58 23.49
CA GLU A 458 31.64 -1.85 22.08
C GLU A 458 33.13 -1.92 21.76
N ILE A 459 33.99 -1.33 22.61
CA ILE A 459 35.45 -1.48 22.52
C ILE A 459 35.83 -2.82 23.11
N LYS A 460 35.94 -3.82 22.24
CA LYS A 460 36.25 -5.21 22.59
C LYS A 460 37.63 -5.59 22.05
N LEU A 461 37.84 -6.87 21.78
CA LEU A 461 38.95 -7.35 20.96
C LEU A 461 38.80 -6.86 19.52
N ALA A 462 39.91 -6.59 18.84
CA ALA A 462 39.98 -6.00 17.49
C ALA A 462 38.94 -6.57 16.48
N ARG A 463 38.68 -7.88 16.52
CA ARG A 463 37.76 -8.58 15.61
C ARG A 463 36.27 -8.25 15.80
N ASN A 464 35.88 -7.82 16.99
CA ASN A 464 34.49 -7.60 17.39
C ASN A 464 34.21 -6.17 17.85
N THR A 465 35.21 -5.28 17.76
CA THR A 465 35.08 -3.88 18.12
C THR A 465 34.17 -3.15 17.14
N LEU A 466 33.33 -2.25 17.65
CA LEU A 466 32.49 -1.34 16.88
C LEU A 466 32.78 0.10 17.33
N ILE A 467 32.33 1.09 16.54
CA ILE A 467 32.35 2.48 16.99
C ILE A 467 31.37 2.61 18.16
N PRO A 468 31.77 3.15 19.33
CA PRO A 468 30.86 3.27 20.45
C PRO A 468 29.64 4.14 20.11
N GLN A 469 28.46 3.71 20.52
CA GLN A 469 27.20 4.42 20.22
C GLN A 469 27.21 5.84 20.76
N LYS A 470 27.75 6.04 21.97
CA LYS A 470 27.88 7.37 22.58
C LYS A 470 28.72 8.33 21.73
N ILE A 471 29.71 7.81 20.98
CA ILE A 471 30.49 8.60 20.02
C ILE A 471 29.62 8.93 18.82
N LEU A 472 28.98 7.92 18.20
CA LEU A 472 28.11 8.10 17.03
C LEU A 472 26.98 9.12 17.28
N GLN A 473 26.42 9.13 18.49
CA GLN A 473 25.38 10.08 18.92
C GLN A 473 25.91 11.45 19.35
N SER A 474 27.23 11.66 19.39
CA SER A 474 27.86 12.94 19.75
C SER A 474 27.88 13.91 18.55
N PRO A 475 28.16 15.22 18.77
CA PRO A 475 28.22 16.21 17.68
C PRO A 475 29.29 15.85 16.62
N ASN A 476 29.14 16.39 15.41
CA ASN A 476 30.03 16.09 14.27
C ASN A 476 31.51 16.25 14.60
N LYS A 477 31.88 17.25 15.39
CA LYS A 477 33.27 17.51 15.80
C LYS A 477 33.86 16.40 16.68
N VAL A 478 33.05 15.77 17.53
CA VAL A 478 33.46 14.65 18.38
C VAL A 478 33.67 13.40 17.52
N VAL A 479 32.72 13.06 16.64
CA VAL A 479 32.86 11.93 15.71
C VAL A 479 34.04 12.12 14.76
N ALA A 480 34.23 13.33 14.24
CA ALA A 480 35.37 13.63 13.36
C ALA A 480 36.71 13.38 14.07
N ARG A 481 36.79 13.68 15.36
CA ARG A 481 38.00 13.47 16.17
C ARG A 481 38.24 12.01 16.52
N PHE A 482 37.19 11.24 16.78
CA PHE A 482 37.29 9.79 16.84
C PHE A 482 37.83 9.21 15.53
N LEU A 483 37.25 9.58 14.39
CA LEU A 483 37.74 9.14 13.09
C LEU A 483 39.18 9.60 12.84
N ARG A 484 39.56 10.82 13.21
CA ARG A 484 40.96 11.30 13.12
C ARG A 484 41.90 10.38 13.89
N GLY A 485 41.58 10.06 15.14
CA GLY A 485 42.37 9.14 15.97
C GLY A 485 42.54 7.79 15.29
N PHE A 486 41.46 7.23 14.78
CA PHE A 486 41.49 5.93 14.10
C PHE A 486 42.28 5.95 12.78
N PHE A 487 42.13 7.01 11.97
CA PHE A 487 42.90 7.20 10.72
C PHE A 487 44.37 7.51 10.98
N ASP A 488 44.73 8.14 12.11
CA ASP A 488 46.12 8.33 12.47
C ASP A 488 46.81 7.00 12.81
N ALA A 489 46.10 6.08 13.46
CA ALA A 489 46.58 4.72 13.73
C ALA A 489 46.62 3.86 12.44
N GLU A 490 45.46 3.54 11.89
CA GLU A 490 45.30 2.52 10.84
C GLU A 490 45.39 3.08 9.41
N GLY A 491 45.32 4.41 9.27
CA GLY A 491 45.15 5.06 7.98
C GLY A 491 46.45 5.21 7.19
N TYR A 492 46.36 5.03 5.88
CA TYR A 492 47.42 5.32 4.92
C TYR A 492 47.05 6.48 3.99
N SER A 493 48.08 7.09 3.41
CA SER A 493 47.95 8.15 2.39
C SER A 493 48.92 7.86 1.25
N LEU A 494 48.36 7.64 0.05
CA LEU A 494 49.09 7.30 -1.17
C LEU A 494 48.96 8.44 -2.18
N VAL A 495 50.08 9.13 -2.41
CA VAL A 495 50.12 10.33 -3.27
C VAL A 495 49.56 10.02 -4.66
N GLY A 496 48.57 10.80 -5.08
CA GLY A 496 47.91 10.68 -6.39
C GLY A 496 46.81 9.62 -6.47
N ARG A 497 46.74 8.67 -5.52
CA ARG A 497 45.66 7.67 -5.47
C ARG A 497 44.53 8.08 -4.53
N GLY A 498 44.83 8.29 -3.26
CA GLY A 498 43.83 8.57 -2.23
C GLY A 498 44.35 8.27 -0.82
N ILE A 499 43.42 8.28 0.13
CA ILE A 499 43.66 7.85 1.51
C ILE A 499 42.76 6.66 1.82
N GLY A 500 43.11 5.89 2.83
CA GLY A 500 42.26 4.80 3.29
C GLY A 500 42.72 4.25 4.61
N LEU A 501 42.04 3.22 5.07
CA LEU A 501 42.41 2.41 6.23
C LEU A 501 42.16 0.95 5.90
N GLY A 502 42.91 0.03 6.50
CA GLY A 502 42.78 -1.39 6.21
C GLY A 502 42.76 -2.22 7.48
N ILE A 503 41.59 -2.81 7.79
CA ILE A 503 41.29 -3.47 9.07
C ILE A 503 40.82 -4.91 8.86
N ASN A 504 40.90 -5.76 9.89
CA ASN A 504 40.48 -7.17 9.85
C ASN A 504 39.05 -7.39 10.40
N ASN A 505 38.24 -6.34 10.46
CA ASN A 505 36.90 -6.35 11.03
C ASN A 505 35.91 -5.72 10.03
N LYS A 506 35.10 -6.57 9.38
CA LYS A 506 34.12 -6.15 8.36
C LYS A 506 33.08 -5.18 8.92
N ALA A 507 32.58 -5.47 10.13
CA ALA A 507 31.50 -4.72 10.75
C ALA A 507 31.95 -3.29 11.10
N LEU A 508 33.14 -3.14 11.67
CA LEU A 508 33.75 -1.83 11.91
C LEU A 508 34.03 -1.09 10.60
N ALA A 509 34.47 -1.79 9.55
CA ALA A 509 34.73 -1.18 8.25
C ALA A 509 33.43 -0.61 7.64
N GLN A 510 32.32 -1.34 7.72
CA GLN A 510 31.01 -0.88 7.27
C GLN A 510 30.50 0.30 8.12
N GLN A 511 30.65 0.25 9.45
CA GLN A 511 30.29 1.38 10.31
C GLN A 511 31.09 2.64 9.99
N ILE A 512 32.39 2.52 9.73
CA ILE A 512 33.22 3.68 9.33
C ILE A 512 32.74 4.23 7.99
N GLN A 513 32.46 3.36 7.00
CA GLN A 513 31.92 3.79 5.71
C GLN A 513 30.63 4.60 5.87
N MET A 514 29.71 4.13 6.72
CA MET A 514 28.47 4.86 7.02
C MET A 514 28.72 6.13 7.82
N ALA A 515 29.62 6.11 8.81
CA ALA A 515 29.96 7.29 9.61
C ALA A 515 30.58 8.41 8.75
N LEU A 516 31.33 8.07 7.70
CA LEU A 516 31.89 9.04 6.75
C LEU A 516 30.80 9.77 5.94
N LEU A 517 29.65 9.13 5.66
CA LEU A 517 28.51 9.78 5.01
C LEU A 517 27.93 10.93 5.83
N ARG A 518 28.12 10.94 7.15
CA ARG A 518 27.75 12.07 8.02
C ARG A 518 28.43 13.39 7.60
N PHE A 519 29.62 13.28 7.03
CA PHE A 519 30.43 14.40 6.54
C PHE A 519 30.32 14.59 5.02
N GLY A 520 29.50 13.78 4.35
CA GLY A 520 29.43 13.72 2.89
C GLY A 520 30.66 13.10 2.24
N ILE A 521 31.47 12.35 2.99
CA ILE A 521 32.69 11.70 2.51
C ILE A 521 32.31 10.33 1.97
N ILE A 522 32.49 10.14 0.66
CA ILE A 522 32.20 8.91 -0.04
C ILE A 522 33.46 8.03 -0.04
N SER A 523 33.32 6.79 0.45
CA SER A 523 34.40 5.80 0.51
C SER A 523 33.98 4.46 -0.09
N SER A 524 34.95 3.70 -0.59
CA SER A 524 34.74 2.37 -1.17
C SER A 524 35.26 1.28 -0.23
N LEU A 525 34.44 0.28 0.06
CA LEU A 525 34.80 -0.84 0.91
C LEU A 525 35.25 -2.03 0.04
N HIS A 526 36.54 -2.36 0.11
CA HIS A 526 37.13 -3.49 -0.59
C HIS A 526 37.43 -4.63 0.38
N GLU A 527 37.24 -5.85 -0.09
CA GLU A 527 37.59 -7.09 0.61
C GLU A 527 38.77 -7.73 -0.13
N TYR A 528 39.88 -7.90 0.57
CA TYR A 528 41.09 -8.52 0.06
C TYR A 528 41.33 -9.84 0.76
N ASP A 529 41.60 -10.85 -0.05
CA ASP A 529 42.09 -12.13 0.42
C ASP A 529 43.51 -11.97 0.99
N ASN A 530 43.68 -12.40 2.24
CA ASN A 530 44.92 -12.25 2.97
C ASN A 530 45.73 -13.56 3.04
N ARG A 531 45.42 -14.58 2.23
CA ARG A 531 46.14 -15.88 2.20
C ARG A 531 47.66 -15.79 2.01
N ARG A 532 48.19 -14.65 1.55
CA ARG A 532 49.65 -14.39 1.45
C ARG A 532 50.29 -13.87 2.73
N ASN A 533 49.52 -13.57 3.77
CA ASN A 533 50.02 -13.12 5.06
C ASN A 533 50.38 -14.32 5.95
N PRO A 534 51.65 -14.47 6.37
CA PRO A 534 52.08 -15.60 7.18
C PRO A 534 51.45 -15.65 8.59
N TYR A 535 50.80 -14.57 9.04
CA TYR A 535 50.24 -14.44 10.39
C TYR A 535 48.72 -14.59 10.47
N SER A 536 47.98 -14.54 9.35
CA SER A 536 46.51 -14.65 9.37
C SER A 536 45.91 -14.89 7.98
N ASN A 537 45.06 -15.92 7.88
CA ASN A 537 44.26 -16.19 6.67
C ASN A 537 42.95 -15.38 6.57
N ASN A 538 42.61 -14.59 7.61
CA ASN A 538 41.39 -13.80 7.61
C ASN A 538 41.43 -12.66 6.57
N PRO A 539 40.31 -12.37 5.87
CA PRO A 539 40.25 -11.31 4.89
C PRO A 539 40.53 -9.93 5.52
N ARG A 540 41.12 -9.04 4.72
CA ARG A 540 41.37 -7.64 5.09
C ARG A 540 40.36 -6.75 4.37
N PHE A 541 39.78 -5.81 5.10
CA PHE A 541 38.80 -4.85 4.60
C PHE A 541 39.43 -3.46 4.51
N THR A 542 39.39 -2.82 3.35
CA THR A 542 39.88 -1.43 3.20
C THR A 542 38.75 -0.46 2.87
N ASN A 543 38.74 0.68 3.56
CA ASN A 543 37.91 1.82 3.21
C ASN A 543 38.76 2.85 2.49
N ASP A 544 38.55 3.01 1.19
CA ASP A 544 39.31 3.91 0.34
C ASP A 544 38.52 5.18 0.00
N ILE A 545 39.12 6.34 0.27
CA ILE A 545 38.62 7.67 -0.11
C ILE A 545 39.50 8.19 -1.25
N THR A 546 38.95 8.24 -2.45
CA THR A 546 39.72 8.57 -3.67
C THR A 546 39.14 9.73 -4.47
N GLU A 547 37.87 10.08 -4.23
CA GLU A 547 37.18 11.20 -4.88
C GLU A 547 37.69 12.54 -4.33
N LYS A 548 38.01 13.51 -5.22
CA LYS A 548 38.60 14.80 -4.84
C LYS A 548 37.74 15.57 -3.83
N THR A 549 36.42 15.63 -4.02
CA THR A 549 35.50 16.31 -3.10
C THR A 549 35.50 15.64 -1.73
N SER A 550 35.41 14.32 -1.68
CA SER A 550 35.53 13.56 -0.42
C SER A 550 36.88 13.74 0.27
N LEU A 551 37.98 13.83 -0.47
CA LEU A 551 39.32 14.13 0.08
C LEU A 551 39.40 15.53 0.69
N LYS A 552 38.82 16.55 0.03
CA LYS A 552 38.73 17.91 0.57
C LYS A 552 37.87 17.96 1.84
N LEU A 553 36.72 17.28 1.83
CA LEU A 553 35.85 17.17 3.01
C LEU A 553 36.57 16.45 4.15
N PHE A 554 37.31 15.38 3.86
CA PHE A 554 38.15 14.72 4.84
C PHE A 554 39.19 15.69 5.41
N GLN A 555 39.96 16.39 4.57
CA GLN A 555 40.97 17.35 5.00
C GLN A 555 40.39 18.42 5.93
N GLN A 556 39.23 18.98 5.58
CA GLN A 556 38.60 20.06 6.31
C GLN A 556 37.95 19.61 7.63
N LYS A 557 37.29 18.44 7.62
CA LYS A 557 36.45 18.00 8.76
C LYS A 557 37.17 17.01 9.67
N ILE A 558 37.93 16.07 9.10
CA ILE A 558 38.60 15.00 9.83
C ILE A 558 40.10 15.26 9.90
N GLY A 559 40.83 15.26 8.78
CA GLY A 559 42.27 15.52 8.71
C GLY A 559 43.13 14.47 9.42
N PHE A 560 44.45 14.63 9.33
CA PHE A 560 45.42 13.83 10.09
C PHE A 560 46.09 14.69 11.16
N SER A 561 46.48 14.10 12.28
CA SER A 561 47.32 14.79 13.26
C SER A 561 48.79 14.80 12.84
N CYS A 562 49.22 13.76 12.13
CA CYS A 562 50.57 13.65 11.60
C CYS A 562 50.80 14.61 10.42
N LYS A 563 51.76 15.54 10.56
CA LYS A 563 52.18 16.45 9.47
C LYS A 563 52.51 15.70 8.17
N LYS A 564 53.25 14.58 8.26
CA LYS A 564 53.63 13.78 7.09
C LYS A 564 52.43 13.21 6.33
N LYS A 565 51.43 12.65 7.02
CA LYS A 565 50.20 12.12 6.38
C LYS A 565 49.36 13.26 5.80
N GLN A 566 49.28 14.38 6.52
CA GLN A 566 48.56 15.59 6.10
C GLN A 566 49.14 16.19 4.81
N THR A 567 50.45 16.37 4.72
CA THR A 567 51.12 16.85 3.49
C THR A 567 50.92 15.90 2.30
N LYS A 568 50.91 14.58 2.53
CA LYS A 568 50.60 13.61 1.47
C LYS A 568 49.15 13.73 0.97
N LEU A 569 48.20 13.98 1.87
CA LEU A 569 46.80 14.25 1.51
C LEU A 569 46.69 15.51 0.65
N GLU A 570 47.35 16.61 1.04
CA GLU A 570 47.39 17.86 0.27
C GLU A 570 47.95 17.66 -1.14
N LYS A 571 49.10 16.97 -1.24
CA LYS A 571 49.70 16.59 -2.54
C LYS A 571 48.80 15.68 -3.37
N THR A 572 47.96 14.87 -2.73
CA THR A 572 47.00 14.02 -3.45
C THR A 572 45.85 14.85 -4.01
N ILE A 573 45.32 15.78 -3.23
CA ILE A 573 44.23 16.68 -3.64
C ILE A 573 44.68 17.55 -4.83
N SER A 574 45.90 18.09 -4.80
CA SER A 574 46.42 18.94 -5.88
C SER A 574 46.59 18.17 -7.20
N LYS A 575 46.95 16.89 -7.14
CA LYS A 575 47.12 16.02 -8.33
C LYS A 575 45.80 15.49 -8.92
N LYS A 576 44.68 15.57 -8.20
CA LYS A 576 43.38 15.04 -8.67
C LYS A 576 42.68 16.03 -9.60
N THR A 577 42.04 15.52 -10.65
CA THR A 577 41.19 16.32 -11.55
C THR A 577 39.86 16.70 -10.85
N ASN A 578 39.20 17.75 -11.34
CA ASN A 578 37.86 18.14 -10.86
C ASN A 578 36.73 17.31 -11.52
N LYS A 579 37.04 16.42 -12.47
CA LYS A 579 36.02 15.56 -13.08
C LYS A 579 35.53 14.53 -12.05
N SER A 580 34.25 14.60 -11.68
CA SER A 580 33.61 13.63 -10.79
C SER A 580 32.58 12.80 -11.56
N TYR A 581 32.72 11.47 -11.51
CA TYR A 581 31.73 10.50 -12.00
C TYR A 581 30.84 9.94 -10.89
N THR A 582 31.00 10.47 -9.67
CA THR A 582 30.36 9.95 -8.46
C THR A 582 29.17 10.82 -8.06
N ARG A 583 29.38 12.14 -7.97
CA ARG A 583 28.35 13.10 -7.57
C ARG A 583 27.51 13.53 -8.77
N GLN A 584 26.87 12.56 -9.40
CA GLN A 584 25.96 12.78 -10.53
C GLN A 584 24.59 13.26 -10.05
N LEU A 585 23.90 14.03 -10.87
CA LEU A 585 22.50 14.39 -10.63
C LEU A 585 21.63 13.13 -10.62
N LEU A 586 20.66 13.14 -9.70
CA LEU A 586 19.66 12.09 -9.60
C LEU A 586 18.65 12.17 -10.76
N VAL A 587 18.23 13.40 -11.09
CA VAL A 587 17.18 13.68 -12.08
C VAL A 587 17.73 13.53 -13.52
N PRO A 588 16.99 12.88 -14.44
CA PRO A 588 17.32 12.83 -15.87
C PRO A 588 17.39 14.22 -16.50
N GLY A 589 18.23 14.39 -17.52
CA GLY A 589 18.38 15.66 -18.20
C GLY A 589 17.16 16.03 -19.04
N SER A 590 16.38 15.06 -19.54
CA SER A 590 15.10 15.36 -20.20
C SER A 590 14.10 16.07 -19.28
N GLU A 591 14.05 15.70 -18.00
CA GLU A 591 13.21 16.37 -17.00
C GLU A 591 13.72 17.79 -16.69
N ILE A 592 15.04 17.98 -16.56
CA ILE A 592 15.63 19.31 -16.41
C ILE A 592 15.33 20.20 -17.63
N ARG A 593 15.41 19.62 -18.83
CA ARG A 593 15.09 20.30 -20.08
C ARG A 593 13.65 20.83 -20.06
N LYS A 594 12.68 20.01 -19.64
CA LYS A 594 11.27 20.45 -19.52
C LYS A 594 11.11 21.63 -18.57
N ILE A 595 11.84 21.66 -17.45
CA ILE A 595 11.81 22.77 -16.48
C ILE A 595 12.37 24.05 -17.12
N ILE A 596 13.49 23.94 -17.83
CA ILE A 596 14.12 25.07 -18.54
C ILE A 596 13.19 25.62 -19.64
N GLU A 597 12.61 24.74 -20.47
CA GLU A 597 11.71 25.11 -21.57
C GLU A 597 10.42 25.78 -21.07
N ARG A 598 9.84 25.29 -19.97
CA ARG A 598 8.66 25.92 -19.33
C ARG A 598 8.91 27.33 -18.82
N ASN A 599 10.17 27.69 -18.56
CA ASN A 599 10.57 29.03 -18.11
C ASN A 599 11.15 29.87 -19.27
N GLY A 600 10.88 29.50 -20.53
CA GLY A 600 11.18 30.33 -21.71
C GLY A 600 12.61 30.25 -22.24
N LEU A 601 13.44 29.37 -21.69
CA LEU A 601 14.80 29.12 -22.18
C LEU A 601 14.85 27.88 -23.07
N ASN A 602 15.80 27.81 -23.99
CA ASN A 602 15.97 26.65 -24.87
C ASN A 602 17.31 25.93 -24.62
N THR A 603 17.47 24.75 -25.19
CA THR A 603 18.73 23.98 -25.06
C THR A 603 19.92 24.65 -25.73
N ASN A 604 19.70 25.58 -26.67
CA ASN A 604 20.77 26.32 -27.33
C ASN A 604 21.44 27.34 -26.40
N ASN A 605 20.76 27.76 -25.33
CA ASN A 605 21.36 28.55 -24.26
C ASN A 605 22.46 27.78 -23.51
N PHE A 606 22.52 26.45 -23.62
CA PHE A 606 23.48 25.60 -22.91
C PHE A 606 24.17 24.60 -23.85
N PRO A 607 24.95 25.07 -24.84
CA PRO A 607 25.48 24.23 -25.91
C PRO A 607 26.46 23.15 -25.42
N LYS A 608 27.12 23.38 -24.28
CA LYS A 608 28.12 22.47 -23.69
C LYS A 608 27.50 21.20 -23.07
N VAL A 609 26.18 21.14 -22.92
CA VAL A 609 25.49 20.10 -22.14
C VAL A 609 24.29 19.49 -22.84
N THR A 610 24.19 19.63 -24.16
CA THR A 610 23.09 19.10 -24.98
C THR A 610 22.89 17.59 -24.82
N ASN A 611 23.97 16.80 -24.77
CA ASN A 611 23.89 15.35 -24.57
C ASN A 611 23.29 14.95 -23.21
N PHE A 612 23.39 15.81 -22.19
CA PHE A 612 22.72 15.57 -20.91
C PHE A 612 21.21 15.72 -21.05
N PHE A 613 20.73 16.78 -21.72
CA PHE A 613 19.30 16.99 -21.95
C PHE A 613 18.64 15.92 -22.83
N ARG A 614 19.44 15.16 -23.59
CA ARG A 614 19.01 13.98 -24.37
C ARG A 614 19.16 12.66 -23.61
N ASP A 615 19.55 12.70 -22.33
CA ASP A 615 19.84 11.54 -21.49
C ASP A 615 20.92 10.59 -22.01
N GLU A 616 21.75 11.03 -22.96
CA GLU A 616 22.88 10.24 -23.48
C GLU A 616 24.02 10.11 -22.45
N ARG A 617 24.14 11.10 -21.55
CA ARG A 617 25.16 11.13 -20.49
C ARG A 617 24.60 11.72 -19.20
N MET A 618 25.07 11.18 -18.08
CA MET A 618 24.84 11.80 -16.77
C MET A 618 25.70 13.05 -16.58
N MET A 619 25.24 13.96 -15.74
CA MET A 619 25.95 15.17 -15.41
C MET A 619 26.31 15.22 -13.93
N SER A 620 27.55 15.63 -13.62
CA SER A 620 27.97 15.87 -12.24
C SER A 620 27.35 17.16 -11.70
N LYS A 621 27.09 17.19 -10.40
CA LYS A 621 26.62 18.40 -9.70
C LYS A 621 27.52 19.61 -9.97
N GLU A 622 28.84 19.43 -9.97
CA GLU A 622 29.80 20.51 -10.25
C GLU A 622 29.64 21.08 -11.68
N VAL A 623 29.52 20.22 -12.68
CA VAL A 623 29.30 20.65 -14.07
C VAL A 623 27.94 21.31 -14.22
N PHE A 624 26.90 20.77 -13.58
CA PHE A 624 25.55 21.35 -13.59
C PHE A 624 25.53 22.77 -13.03
N ARG A 625 26.19 22.98 -11.88
CA ARG A 625 26.31 24.31 -11.29
C ARG A 625 27.01 25.28 -12.25
N ASN A 626 28.14 24.87 -12.80
CA ASN A 626 28.98 25.75 -13.60
C ASN A 626 28.44 26.02 -15.02
N SER A 627 27.75 25.05 -15.62
CA SER A 627 27.32 25.11 -17.03
C SER A 627 25.82 25.31 -17.23
N VAL A 628 25.01 25.18 -16.17
CA VAL A 628 23.56 25.43 -16.23
C VAL A 628 23.18 26.50 -15.22
N MET A 629 23.36 26.27 -13.92
CA MET A 629 22.84 27.20 -12.90
C MET A 629 23.46 28.59 -12.97
N ASN A 630 24.78 28.70 -13.19
CA ASN A 630 25.45 30.01 -13.27
C ASN A 630 25.03 30.85 -14.49
N GLU A 631 24.47 30.23 -15.53
CA GLU A 631 23.98 30.92 -16.73
C GLU A 631 22.50 31.36 -16.59
N VAL A 632 21.79 30.84 -15.59
CA VAL A 632 20.39 31.17 -15.33
C VAL A 632 20.30 32.48 -14.54
N LYS A 633 19.78 33.53 -15.18
CA LYS A 633 19.54 34.84 -14.56
C LYS A 633 18.17 34.95 -13.86
N ASP A 634 17.19 34.15 -14.29
CA ASP A 634 15.86 34.13 -13.71
C ASP A 634 15.88 33.51 -12.30
N GLN A 635 15.45 34.27 -11.30
CA GLN A 635 15.51 33.83 -9.89
C GLN A 635 14.57 32.66 -9.58
N LYS A 636 13.42 32.58 -10.24
CA LYS A 636 12.44 31.51 -10.01
C LYS A 636 12.96 30.18 -10.54
N LEU A 637 13.47 30.18 -11.77
CA LEU A 637 14.12 29.02 -12.38
C LEU A 637 15.36 28.62 -11.59
N PHE A 638 16.19 29.57 -11.18
CA PHE A 638 17.37 29.28 -10.36
C PHE A 638 16.99 28.55 -9.07
N SER A 639 15.96 29.00 -8.36
CA SER A 639 15.48 28.36 -7.14
C SER A 639 14.96 26.93 -7.37
N GLU A 640 14.27 26.69 -8.49
CA GLU A 640 13.80 25.35 -8.86
C GLU A 640 14.97 24.39 -9.16
N LEU A 641 15.96 24.84 -9.93
CA LEU A 641 17.17 24.06 -10.22
C LEU A 641 18.04 23.86 -8.98
N GLU A 642 18.07 24.83 -8.07
CA GLU A 642 18.79 24.75 -6.80
C GLU A 642 18.22 23.66 -5.89
N LYS A 643 16.89 23.49 -5.83
CA LYS A 643 16.27 22.37 -5.11
C LYS A 643 16.78 21.03 -5.63
N ILE A 644 16.81 20.87 -6.96
CA ILE A 644 17.28 19.63 -7.61
C ILE A 644 18.77 19.38 -7.35
N TYR A 645 19.59 20.43 -7.45
CA TYR A 645 21.02 20.36 -7.13
C TYR A 645 21.26 19.90 -5.69
N ASN A 646 20.41 20.35 -4.76
CA ASN A 646 20.52 20.07 -3.34
C ASN A 646 19.89 18.74 -2.90
N TYR A 647 19.32 17.94 -3.81
CA TYR A 647 18.83 16.60 -3.47
C TYR A 647 19.96 15.78 -2.81
N PRO A 648 19.74 15.22 -1.61
CA PRO A 648 20.78 14.59 -0.79
C PRO A 648 21.08 13.15 -1.22
N PHE A 649 20.88 12.82 -2.49
CA PHE A 649 20.98 11.46 -3.03
C PHE A 649 21.79 11.43 -4.32
N LEU A 650 22.50 10.32 -4.54
CA LEU A 650 23.33 10.07 -5.70
C LEU A 650 22.99 8.71 -6.32
N PRO A 651 23.00 8.61 -7.65
CA PRO A 651 22.91 7.34 -8.35
C PRO A 651 24.26 6.61 -8.32
N VAL A 652 24.24 5.31 -8.02
CA VAL A 652 25.42 4.43 -7.97
C VAL A 652 25.24 3.20 -8.82
N LYS A 653 26.21 2.98 -9.72
CA LYS A 653 26.13 1.90 -10.71
C LYS A 653 26.41 0.54 -10.08
N ILE A 654 25.53 -0.43 -10.31
CA ILE A 654 25.73 -1.84 -9.95
C ILE A 654 26.89 -2.40 -10.78
N ASN A 655 27.84 -3.05 -10.10
CA ASN A 655 28.98 -3.72 -10.72
C ASN A 655 28.78 -5.23 -10.81
N LYS A 656 28.19 -5.85 -9.77
CA LYS A 656 28.04 -7.29 -9.69
C LYS A 656 26.83 -7.65 -8.83
N ILE A 657 26.11 -8.70 -9.22
CA ILE A 657 25.05 -9.33 -8.43
C ILE A 657 25.41 -10.80 -8.26
N GLU A 658 25.52 -11.27 -7.01
CA GLU A 658 25.85 -12.66 -6.69
C GLU A 658 24.67 -13.31 -5.97
N VAL A 659 24.23 -14.47 -6.45
CA VAL A 659 23.12 -15.22 -5.84
C VAL A 659 23.67 -16.46 -5.14
N ARG A 660 23.43 -16.56 -3.83
CA ARG A 660 23.80 -17.74 -3.03
C ARG A 660 22.54 -18.49 -2.60
N LYS A 661 22.56 -19.83 -2.70
CA LYS A 661 21.48 -20.71 -2.22
C LYS A 661 21.87 -21.25 -0.85
N GLU A 662 21.55 -20.50 0.19
CA GLU A 662 21.83 -20.82 1.59
C GLU A 662 20.66 -20.34 2.44
N GLU A 663 20.34 -21.07 3.51
CA GLU A 663 19.33 -20.63 4.47
C GLU A 663 19.95 -19.57 5.38
N VAL A 664 19.44 -18.34 5.28
CA VAL A 664 19.93 -17.20 6.06
C VAL A 664 18.76 -16.51 6.74
N ASP A 665 18.99 -16.18 8.01
CA ASP A 665 18.09 -15.35 8.78
C ASP A 665 18.15 -13.90 8.27
N MET A 666 16.99 -13.37 7.90
CA MET A 666 16.84 -12.01 7.43
C MET A 666 15.85 -11.25 8.32
N VAL A 667 15.96 -9.93 8.29
CA VAL A 667 15.13 -8.99 9.05
C VAL A 667 14.44 -8.06 8.07
N ASP A 668 13.18 -7.81 8.36
CA ASP A 668 12.35 -6.83 7.68
C ASP A 668 11.84 -5.83 8.72
N ILE A 669 11.82 -4.55 8.35
CA ILE A 669 11.34 -3.47 9.20
C ILE A 669 10.35 -2.59 8.42
N SER A 670 9.29 -2.16 9.09
CA SER A 670 8.38 -1.15 8.55
C SER A 670 8.71 0.22 9.09
N VAL A 671 8.81 1.19 8.19
CA VAL A 671 9.14 2.57 8.49
C VAL A 671 8.03 3.46 7.92
N GLY A 672 7.58 4.47 8.67
CA GLY A 672 6.44 5.33 8.30
C GLY A 672 6.53 5.95 6.88
N ASN A 673 7.69 6.47 6.49
CA ASN A 673 7.95 7.06 5.16
C ASN A 673 8.33 6.01 4.09
N GLN A 674 8.12 4.72 4.36
CA GLN A 674 8.17 3.61 3.39
C GLN A 674 9.55 3.22 2.84
N ASN A 675 10.62 3.88 3.28
CA ASN A 675 11.99 3.52 2.93
C ASN A 675 12.96 3.92 4.04
N PHE A 676 14.17 3.38 4.02
CA PHE A 676 15.23 3.73 4.97
C PHE A 676 16.62 3.54 4.37
N ILE A 677 17.65 3.96 5.09
CA ILE A 677 19.04 3.77 4.67
C ILE A 677 19.62 2.50 5.30
N ALA A 678 20.10 1.58 4.47
CA ALA A 678 20.77 0.35 4.89
C ALA A 678 22.08 0.13 4.12
N ASN A 679 23.20 -0.10 4.82
CA ASN A 679 24.55 -0.22 4.24
C ASN A 679 24.90 0.91 3.24
N GLY A 680 24.36 2.11 3.45
CA GLY A 680 24.54 3.24 2.56
C GLY A 680 23.66 3.24 1.31
N PHE A 681 22.69 2.34 1.17
CA PHE A 681 21.67 2.37 0.11
C PHE A 681 20.33 2.85 0.64
N LEU A 682 19.53 3.48 -0.23
CA LEU A 682 18.11 3.68 0.00
C LEU A 682 17.33 2.42 -0.37
N VAL A 683 16.62 1.84 0.59
CA VAL A 683 15.87 0.58 0.47
C VAL A 683 14.41 0.74 0.87
N HIS A 684 13.51 -0.03 0.26
CA HIS A 684 12.05 0.05 0.51
C HIS A 684 11.62 -0.86 1.69
N ASN A 685 10.43 -0.61 2.26
CA ASN A 685 9.78 -1.46 3.28
C ASN A 685 8.93 -2.61 2.70
N SER A 686 8.69 -3.70 3.46
CA SER A 686 7.89 -4.83 2.94
C SER A 686 6.36 -4.68 3.05
N ALA A 687 5.81 -3.90 3.99
CA ALA A 687 4.42 -4.10 4.44
C ALA A 687 3.33 -3.37 3.64
N GLN A 688 3.60 -2.17 3.12
CA GLN A 688 2.55 -1.32 2.53
C GLN A 688 2.55 -1.23 1.00
N ARG A 689 3.56 -1.74 0.29
CA ARG A 689 3.54 -1.81 -1.18
C ARG A 689 2.39 -2.67 -1.69
N PHE A 690 2.10 -3.80 -1.03
CA PHE A 690 0.91 -4.58 -1.39
C PHE A 690 -0.38 -3.84 -1.06
N ALA A 691 -0.41 -2.97 -0.05
CA ALA A 691 -1.58 -2.11 0.20
C ALA A 691 -1.75 -1.08 -0.92
N ARG A 692 -0.66 -0.46 -1.40
CA ARG A 692 -0.65 0.50 -2.52
C ARG A 692 -0.93 -0.12 -3.88
N LEU A 693 -0.35 -1.28 -4.19
CA LEU A 693 -0.66 -2.05 -5.39
C LEU A 693 -2.10 -2.56 -5.36
N ARG A 694 -2.61 -3.02 -4.20
CA ARG A 694 -4.03 -3.36 -4.04
C ARG A 694 -4.92 -2.14 -4.20
N GLU A 695 -4.54 -0.98 -3.67
CA GLU A 695 -5.34 0.25 -3.80
C GLU A 695 -5.32 0.79 -5.23
N GLY A 696 -4.16 0.78 -5.89
CA GLY A 696 -4.00 1.17 -7.29
C GLY A 696 -4.74 0.24 -8.25
N ALA A 697 -4.60 -1.07 -8.07
CA ALA A 697 -5.32 -2.05 -8.87
C ALA A 697 -6.82 -2.11 -8.56
N ALA A 698 -7.24 -1.85 -7.30
CA ALA A 698 -8.65 -1.66 -6.98
C ALA A 698 -9.20 -0.39 -7.67
N LYS A 699 -8.44 0.71 -7.72
CA LYS A 699 -8.80 1.92 -8.47
C LYS A 699 -8.97 1.62 -9.96
N GLU A 700 -8.07 0.86 -10.56
CA GLU A 700 -8.12 0.48 -11.97
C GLU A 700 -9.27 -0.50 -12.26
N HIS A 701 -9.48 -1.48 -11.38
CA HIS A 701 -10.63 -2.39 -11.44
C HIS A 701 -11.96 -1.64 -11.35
N PHE A 702 -12.09 -0.68 -10.43
CA PHE A 702 -13.27 0.18 -10.33
C PHE A 702 -13.51 1.04 -11.57
N LYS A 703 -12.46 1.61 -12.17
CA LYS A 703 -12.59 2.31 -13.47
C LYS A 703 -13.13 1.39 -14.56
N LYS A 704 -12.60 0.16 -14.64
CA LYS A 704 -13.05 -0.86 -15.60
C LYS A 704 -14.50 -1.28 -15.36
N ILE A 705 -14.93 -1.40 -14.10
CA ILE A 705 -16.34 -1.66 -13.75
C ILE A 705 -17.23 -0.51 -14.25
N ALA A 706 -16.85 0.74 -14.00
CA ALA A 706 -17.62 1.91 -14.42
C ALA A 706 -17.74 2.01 -15.96
N GLU A 707 -16.68 1.70 -16.70
CA GLU A 707 -16.71 1.59 -18.16
C GLU A 707 -17.67 0.48 -18.63
N TYR A 708 -17.64 -0.69 -18.00
CA TYR A 708 -18.58 -1.76 -18.33
C TYR A 708 -20.02 -1.42 -17.99
N MET A 709 -20.30 -0.72 -16.88
CA MET A 709 -21.66 -0.23 -16.63
C MET A 709 -22.15 0.67 -17.76
N LYS A 710 -21.28 1.54 -18.27
CA LYS A 710 -21.60 2.43 -19.40
C LYS A 710 -21.93 1.63 -20.66
N GLU A 711 -21.07 0.68 -21.03
CA GLU A 711 -21.24 -0.17 -22.22
C GLU A 711 -22.51 -1.04 -22.13
N GLN A 712 -22.74 -1.68 -20.98
CA GLN A 712 -23.77 -2.70 -20.81
C GLN A 712 -25.16 -2.12 -20.56
N PHE A 713 -25.28 -0.91 -20.00
CA PHE A 713 -26.59 -0.38 -19.61
C PHE A 713 -27.05 0.82 -20.42
N LEU A 714 -26.17 1.75 -20.81
CA LEU A 714 -26.64 3.01 -21.43
C LEU A 714 -27.22 2.84 -22.84
N HIS A 715 -26.79 1.83 -23.60
CA HIS A 715 -27.34 1.56 -24.93
C HIS A 715 -28.83 1.17 -24.91
N LEU A 716 -29.37 0.81 -23.73
CA LEU A 716 -30.78 0.47 -23.55
C LEU A 716 -31.71 1.70 -23.44
N GLY A 717 -31.16 2.90 -23.28
CA GLY A 717 -31.92 4.16 -23.30
C GLY A 717 -33.11 4.18 -22.33
N ASN A 718 -34.31 4.45 -22.86
CA ASN A 718 -35.55 4.53 -22.08
C ASN A 718 -36.07 3.18 -21.56
N ASN A 719 -35.54 2.07 -22.08
CA ASN A 719 -35.94 0.73 -21.63
C ASN A 719 -35.29 0.37 -20.29
N LEU A 720 -34.17 0.99 -19.91
CA LEU A 720 -33.53 0.80 -18.61
C LEU A 720 -34.19 1.71 -17.56
N LYS A 721 -34.89 1.09 -16.62
CA LYS A 721 -35.56 1.78 -15.52
C LYS A 721 -34.60 2.21 -14.42
N GLY A 722 -33.69 1.34 -14.00
CA GLY A 722 -32.68 1.67 -13.00
C GLY A 722 -31.56 0.63 -12.90
N ILE A 723 -30.52 0.95 -12.14
CA ILE A 723 -29.38 0.08 -11.85
C ILE A 723 -29.28 -0.09 -10.33
N ILE A 724 -29.18 -1.34 -9.88
CA ILE A 724 -29.00 -1.70 -8.48
C ILE A 724 -27.58 -2.28 -8.31
N ILE A 725 -26.86 -1.82 -7.29
CA ILE A 725 -25.49 -2.25 -7.02
C ILE A 725 -25.40 -2.97 -5.68
N GLY A 726 -24.83 -4.17 -5.68
CA GLY A 726 -24.64 -5.01 -4.52
C GLY A 726 -23.17 -5.31 -4.23
N GLY A 727 -22.82 -5.47 -2.96
CA GLY A 727 -21.47 -5.86 -2.55
C GLY A 727 -21.18 -5.46 -1.11
N PRO A 728 -19.99 -5.78 -0.57
CA PRO A 728 -19.65 -5.39 0.80
C PRO A 728 -19.78 -3.88 0.99
N GLY A 729 -20.52 -3.43 2.01
CA GLY A 729 -20.92 -2.02 2.17
C GLY A 729 -19.77 -1.01 2.07
N THR A 730 -18.60 -1.32 2.63
CA THR A 730 -17.41 -0.46 2.52
C THR A 730 -16.92 -0.32 1.08
N THR A 731 -16.99 -1.40 0.29
CA THR A 731 -16.50 -1.45 -1.08
C THR A 731 -17.45 -0.72 -2.03
N VAL A 732 -18.76 -0.91 -1.87
CA VAL A 732 -19.77 -0.20 -2.67
C VAL A 732 -19.73 1.31 -2.39
N ASN A 733 -19.60 1.70 -1.13
CA ASN A 733 -19.43 3.11 -0.75
C ASN A 733 -18.13 3.70 -1.33
N ASP A 734 -17.01 2.98 -1.26
CA ASP A 734 -15.74 3.38 -1.88
C ASP A 734 -15.87 3.58 -3.40
N PHE A 735 -16.67 2.74 -4.07
CA PHE A 735 -16.91 2.79 -5.51
C PHE A 735 -17.80 3.98 -5.91
N LEU A 736 -18.85 4.28 -5.15
CA LEU A 736 -19.80 5.37 -5.43
C LEU A 736 -19.30 6.77 -5.06
N ASN A 737 -18.54 6.88 -3.96
CA ASN A 737 -18.08 8.16 -3.41
C ASN A 737 -16.88 8.75 -4.17
N LYS A 738 -16.21 7.95 -4.99
CA LYS A 738 -15.06 8.38 -5.80
C LYS A 738 -15.52 8.63 -7.23
N ASP A 739 -14.82 9.52 -7.95
CA ASP A 739 -15.18 9.97 -9.30
C ASP A 739 -14.86 8.92 -10.40
N TYR A 740 -15.30 7.66 -10.23
CA TYR A 740 -15.15 6.61 -11.24
C TYR A 740 -16.32 6.57 -12.23
N ILE A 741 -17.52 6.90 -11.76
CA ILE A 741 -18.78 6.73 -12.50
C ILE A 741 -19.15 8.06 -13.18
N THR A 742 -19.52 8.00 -14.46
CA THR A 742 -19.99 9.18 -15.21
C THR A 742 -21.39 9.63 -14.77
N GLY A 743 -21.72 10.90 -14.98
CA GLY A 743 -22.98 11.50 -14.53
C GLY A 743 -24.25 10.77 -15.03
N ASP A 744 -24.24 10.25 -16.26
CA ASP A 744 -25.41 9.57 -16.84
C ASP A 744 -25.69 8.21 -16.20
N VAL A 745 -24.64 7.43 -15.91
CA VAL A 745 -24.77 6.15 -15.20
C VAL A 745 -25.19 6.42 -13.75
N LYS A 746 -24.60 7.43 -13.11
CA LYS A 746 -24.89 7.76 -11.71
C LYS A 746 -26.36 8.14 -11.49
N LYS A 747 -26.98 8.85 -12.44
CA LYS A 747 -28.42 9.20 -12.42
C LYS A 747 -29.36 8.00 -12.54
N LYS A 748 -28.88 6.89 -13.11
CA LYS A 748 -29.66 5.66 -13.29
C LYS A 748 -29.53 4.68 -12.11
N ILE A 749 -28.68 4.96 -11.12
CA ILE A 749 -28.54 4.11 -9.94
C ILE A 749 -29.70 4.39 -8.98
N ILE A 750 -30.52 3.38 -8.70
CA ILE A 750 -31.71 3.50 -7.84
C ILE A 750 -31.45 3.05 -6.40
N GLY A 751 -30.35 2.35 -6.15
CA GLY A 751 -29.93 2.03 -4.78
C GLY A 751 -28.80 1.01 -4.68
N THR A 752 -28.41 0.74 -3.43
CA THR A 752 -27.34 -0.22 -3.09
C THR A 752 -27.76 -1.20 -2.00
N LYS A 753 -27.16 -2.40 -2.00
CA LYS A 753 -27.36 -3.40 -0.95
C LYS A 753 -26.04 -4.04 -0.51
N ASP A 754 -25.95 -4.33 0.79
CA ASP A 754 -24.82 -5.06 1.37
C ASP A 754 -24.99 -6.57 1.12
N LEU A 755 -23.98 -7.19 0.52
CA LEU A 755 -23.99 -8.59 0.09
C LEU A 755 -22.73 -9.34 0.52
N SER A 756 -22.86 -10.67 0.63
CA SER A 756 -21.75 -11.54 1.04
C SER A 756 -20.99 -12.16 -0.13
N TYR A 757 -21.63 -12.25 -1.31
CA TYR A 757 -21.11 -12.95 -2.49
C TYR A 757 -21.06 -12.02 -3.71
N THR A 758 -20.09 -12.28 -4.61
CA THR A 758 -19.86 -11.48 -5.84
C THR A 758 -20.03 -12.25 -7.14
N ASP A 759 -20.64 -13.44 -7.05
CA ASP A 759 -20.92 -14.35 -8.15
C ASP A 759 -22.43 -14.44 -8.44
N GLU A 760 -22.87 -15.43 -9.23
CA GLU A 760 -24.29 -15.70 -9.52
C GLU A 760 -25.21 -15.74 -8.28
N PRO A 761 -24.83 -16.40 -7.16
CA PRO A 761 -25.61 -16.34 -5.92
C PRO A 761 -25.77 -14.92 -5.37
N GLY A 762 -24.77 -14.06 -5.57
CA GLY A 762 -24.82 -12.65 -5.17
C GLY A 762 -25.83 -11.84 -5.98
N LEU A 763 -26.05 -12.17 -7.26
CA LEU A 763 -27.10 -11.53 -8.06
C LEU A 763 -28.51 -11.90 -7.56
N GLN A 764 -28.69 -13.16 -7.15
CA GLN A 764 -29.95 -13.59 -6.57
C GLN A 764 -30.18 -12.91 -5.22
N GLU A 765 -29.17 -12.88 -4.35
CA GLU A 765 -29.22 -12.17 -3.07
C GLU A 765 -29.53 -10.67 -3.26
N LEU A 766 -28.96 -10.04 -4.30
CA LEU A 766 -29.23 -8.64 -4.64
C LEU A 766 -30.70 -8.43 -5.01
N LEU A 767 -31.28 -9.31 -5.83
CA LEU A 767 -32.68 -9.23 -6.23
C LEU A 767 -33.61 -9.36 -5.02
N ASP A 768 -33.37 -10.36 -4.18
CA ASP A 768 -34.19 -10.65 -3.00
C ASP A 768 -34.16 -9.48 -2.01
N LYS A 769 -32.99 -8.88 -1.80
CA LYS A 769 -32.83 -7.71 -0.91
C LYS A 769 -33.31 -6.39 -1.48
N SER A 770 -33.62 -6.30 -2.78
CA SER A 770 -33.96 -5.05 -3.47
C SER A 770 -35.42 -4.93 -3.89
N GLN A 771 -36.29 -5.83 -3.41
CA GLN A 771 -37.73 -5.77 -3.67
C GLN A 771 -38.34 -4.42 -3.24
N ASP A 772 -37.86 -3.86 -2.13
CA ASP A 772 -38.24 -2.54 -1.64
C ASP A 772 -37.88 -1.40 -2.61
N LEU A 773 -36.69 -1.45 -3.22
CA LEU A 773 -36.22 -0.45 -4.17
C LEU A 773 -37.01 -0.51 -5.48
N LEU A 774 -37.31 -1.72 -5.96
CA LEU A 774 -38.11 -1.93 -7.17
C LEU A 774 -39.54 -1.40 -6.98
N ALA A 775 -40.16 -1.71 -5.83
CA ALA A 775 -41.49 -1.21 -5.48
C ALA A 775 -41.52 0.32 -5.31
N ASN A 776 -40.53 0.90 -4.61
CA ASN A 776 -40.45 2.35 -4.41
C ASN A 776 -40.27 3.14 -5.73
N GLU A 777 -39.52 2.59 -6.69
CA GLU A 777 -39.32 3.21 -8.00
C GLU A 777 -40.64 3.21 -8.81
N GLU A 778 -41.39 2.11 -8.75
CA GLU A 778 -42.71 2.00 -9.39
C GLU A 778 -43.70 3.02 -8.81
N ILE A 779 -43.79 3.09 -7.47
CA ILE A 779 -44.58 4.07 -6.73
C ILE A 779 -44.19 5.51 -7.07
N SER A 780 -42.89 5.81 -7.17
CA SER A 780 -42.40 7.17 -7.47
C SER A 780 -42.77 7.62 -8.89
N ARG A 781 -42.80 6.69 -9.85
CA ARG A 781 -43.21 6.94 -11.23
C ARG A 781 -44.72 7.22 -11.34
N GLU A 782 -45.53 6.47 -10.59
CA GLU A 782 -46.97 6.70 -10.48
C GLU A 782 -47.25 8.11 -9.94
N LYS A 783 -46.57 8.50 -8.85
CA LYS A 783 -46.66 9.86 -8.28
C LYS A 783 -46.27 10.95 -9.27
N ALA A 784 -45.17 10.78 -10.01
CA ALA A 784 -44.73 11.76 -11.00
C ALA A 784 -45.75 11.95 -12.13
N THR A 785 -46.38 10.86 -12.56
CA THR A 785 -47.43 10.90 -13.60
C THR A 785 -48.70 11.58 -13.06
N MET A 786 -49.12 11.25 -11.83
CA MET A 786 -50.25 11.92 -11.18
C MET A 786 -49.99 13.41 -10.94
N TYR A 787 -48.75 13.77 -10.56
CA TYR A 787 -48.34 15.16 -10.44
C TYR A 787 -48.45 15.89 -11.78
N GLN A 788 -48.00 15.28 -12.88
CA GLN A 788 -48.15 15.85 -14.23
C GLN A 788 -49.63 16.08 -14.56
N PHE A 789 -50.51 15.12 -14.23
CA PHE A 789 -51.95 15.27 -14.42
C PHE A 789 -52.51 16.47 -13.62
N PHE A 790 -52.22 16.57 -12.32
CA PHE A 790 -52.72 17.67 -11.49
C PHE A 790 -52.13 19.04 -11.86
N MET A 791 -50.87 19.09 -12.28
CA MET A 791 -50.28 20.31 -12.82
C MET A 791 -50.98 20.72 -14.11
N THR A 792 -51.22 19.78 -15.02
CA THR A 792 -51.96 20.06 -16.26
C THR A 792 -53.40 20.47 -15.97
N PHE A 793 -54.08 19.84 -14.99
CA PHE A 793 -55.40 20.24 -14.52
C PHE A 793 -55.42 21.68 -13.99
N ARG A 794 -54.36 22.11 -13.29
CA ARG A 794 -54.24 23.45 -12.75
C ARG A 794 -53.94 24.51 -13.81
N GLU A 795 -53.02 24.24 -14.72
CA GLU A 795 -52.55 25.20 -15.72
C GLU A 795 -53.46 25.26 -16.96
N HIS A 796 -53.98 24.10 -17.38
CA HIS A 796 -54.79 23.91 -18.57
C HIS A 796 -55.94 22.93 -18.28
N PRO A 797 -56.98 23.33 -17.54
CA PRO A 797 -58.05 22.44 -17.09
C PRO A 797 -58.81 21.75 -18.23
N LYS A 798 -58.85 22.36 -19.43
CA LYS A 798 -59.45 21.77 -20.64
C LYS A 798 -58.59 20.70 -21.34
N LYS A 799 -57.33 20.51 -20.90
CA LYS A 799 -56.41 19.48 -21.42
C LYS A 799 -56.35 18.23 -20.56
N VAL A 800 -57.32 18.03 -19.69
CA VAL A 800 -57.44 16.82 -18.89
C VAL A 800 -58.90 16.42 -18.80
N THR A 801 -59.14 15.15 -18.56
CA THR A 801 -60.48 14.59 -18.34
C THR A 801 -60.42 13.57 -17.20
N TYR A 802 -61.53 13.36 -16.53
CA TYR A 802 -61.65 12.40 -15.43
C TYR A 802 -63.08 11.87 -15.33
N GLY A 803 -63.22 10.69 -14.73
CA GLY A 803 -64.43 9.90 -14.77
C GLY A 803 -64.53 9.05 -16.05
N LYS A 804 -65.20 7.90 -15.92
CA LYS A 804 -65.30 6.88 -16.97
C LYS A 804 -65.88 7.43 -18.28
N GLU A 805 -67.02 8.12 -18.21
CA GLU A 805 -67.76 8.57 -19.39
C GLU A 805 -67.01 9.65 -20.19
N HIS A 806 -66.48 10.67 -19.52
CA HIS A 806 -65.76 11.77 -20.16
C HIS A 806 -64.42 11.30 -20.74
N THR A 807 -63.73 10.38 -20.04
CA THR A 807 -62.48 9.81 -20.54
C THR A 807 -62.72 8.91 -21.73
N LEU A 808 -63.83 8.17 -21.76
CA LEU A 808 -64.22 7.34 -22.89
C LEU A 808 -64.47 8.17 -24.16
N LYS A 809 -65.22 9.29 -24.05
CA LYS A 809 -65.44 10.22 -25.17
C LYS A 809 -64.12 10.80 -25.69
N ALA A 810 -63.20 11.18 -24.80
CA ALA A 810 -61.90 11.69 -25.19
C ALA A 810 -61.01 10.62 -25.88
N LEU A 811 -61.13 9.36 -25.46
CA LEU A 811 -60.46 8.22 -26.11
C LEU A 811 -61.02 7.98 -27.51
N GLU A 812 -62.34 8.03 -27.69
CA GLU A 812 -63.01 7.90 -29.00
C GLU A 812 -62.61 9.01 -29.97
N MET A 813 -62.36 10.23 -29.46
CA MET A 813 -61.85 11.37 -30.24
C MET A 813 -60.34 11.32 -30.48
N ASN A 814 -59.62 10.27 -30.02
CA ASN A 814 -58.16 10.14 -30.06
C ASN A 814 -57.41 11.33 -29.41
N ALA A 815 -58.09 12.05 -28.51
CA ALA A 815 -57.57 13.23 -27.86
C ALA A 815 -56.65 12.90 -26.69
N VAL A 816 -56.66 11.67 -26.18
CA VAL A 816 -55.85 11.26 -25.03
C VAL A 816 -54.38 11.07 -25.40
N SER A 817 -53.49 11.59 -24.55
CA SER A 817 -52.04 11.36 -24.59
C SER A 817 -51.62 10.30 -23.57
N ILE A 818 -52.08 10.45 -22.32
CA ILE A 818 -51.79 9.55 -21.20
C ILE A 818 -53.12 9.24 -20.53
N LEU A 819 -53.45 7.96 -20.42
CA LEU A 819 -54.59 7.44 -19.68
C LEU A 819 -54.13 6.92 -18.31
N LEU A 820 -54.86 7.26 -17.26
CA LEU A 820 -54.62 6.88 -15.87
C LEU A 820 -55.80 6.04 -15.39
N LEU A 821 -55.52 4.83 -14.93
CA LEU A 821 -56.51 3.86 -14.45
C LEU A 821 -56.18 3.48 -13.01
N SER A 822 -57.18 3.50 -12.13
CA SER A 822 -57.01 3.04 -10.75
C SER A 822 -57.03 1.51 -10.69
N GLU A 823 -56.19 0.91 -9.86
CA GLU A 823 -56.18 -0.54 -9.61
C GLU A 823 -57.51 -1.08 -9.02
N VAL A 824 -58.38 -0.20 -8.51
CA VAL A 824 -59.68 -0.56 -7.91
C VAL A 824 -60.74 -0.87 -8.99
N LEU A 825 -60.48 -0.55 -10.26
CA LEU A 825 -61.35 -0.92 -11.37
C LEU A 825 -61.35 -2.43 -11.57
N GLU A 826 -62.48 -2.96 -12.03
CA GLU A 826 -62.58 -4.38 -12.39
C GLU A 826 -61.64 -4.70 -13.56
N GLU A 827 -61.09 -5.91 -13.56
CA GLU A 827 -60.05 -6.33 -14.54
C GLU A 827 -60.54 -6.19 -15.99
N ASP A 828 -61.81 -6.53 -16.26
CA ASP A 828 -62.44 -6.37 -17.57
C ASP A 828 -62.56 -4.89 -18.01
N GLU A 829 -62.76 -3.96 -17.06
CA GLU A 829 -62.85 -2.53 -17.35
C GLU A 829 -61.47 -1.95 -17.67
N ILE A 830 -60.43 -2.33 -16.92
CA ILE A 830 -59.05 -1.92 -17.19
C ILE A 830 -58.66 -2.35 -18.59
N LEU A 831 -58.95 -3.60 -18.97
CA LEU A 831 -58.64 -4.15 -20.29
C LEU A 831 -59.35 -3.39 -21.43
N ASP A 832 -60.63 -3.03 -21.27
CA ASP A 832 -61.38 -2.25 -22.27
C ASP A 832 -60.78 -0.85 -22.47
N PHE A 833 -60.46 -0.16 -21.37
CA PHE A 833 -59.84 1.17 -21.41
C PHE A 833 -58.43 1.15 -22.01
N GLU A 834 -57.61 0.14 -21.67
CA GLU A 834 -56.29 -0.06 -22.29
C GLU A 834 -56.39 -0.36 -23.79
N GLU A 835 -57.37 -1.17 -24.21
CA GLU A 835 -57.62 -1.48 -25.62
C GLU A 835 -57.93 -0.20 -26.41
N LYS A 836 -58.82 0.65 -25.87
CA LYS A 836 -59.20 1.93 -26.47
C LYS A 836 -58.08 2.97 -26.47
N ALA A 837 -57.31 3.09 -25.38
CA ALA A 837 -56.12 3.95 -25.34
C ALA A 837 -55.12 3.56 -26.40
N LYS A 838 -54.86 2.26 -26.54
CA LYS A 838 -53.90 1.75 -27.52
C LYS A 838 -54.36 1.99 -28.96
N LEU A 839 -55.65 1.87 -29.25
CA LEU A 839 -56.22 2.20 -30.56
C LEU A 839 -56.02 3.68 -30.93
N GLY A 840 -56.12 4.60 -29.96
CA GLY A 840 -55.86 6.03 -30.15
C GLY A 840 -54.40 6.47 -29.98
N GLY A 841 -53.48 5.52 -29.76
CA GLY A 841 -52.05 5.76 -29.56
C GLY A 841 -51.70 6.42 -28.21
N ALA A 842 -52.59 6.37 -27.22
CA ALA A 842 -52.36 6.87 -25.87
C ALA A 842 -51.59 5.84 -25.03
N GLU A 843 -50.77 6.32 -24.09
CA GLU A 843 -50.09 5.48 -23.09
C GLU A 843 -51.03 5.27 -21.90
N ALA A 844 -51.40 4.03 -21.59
CA ALA A 844 -52.19 3.70 -20.41
C ALA A 844 -51.28 3.34 -19.22
N LYS A 845 -51.62 3.86 -18.03
CA LYS A 845 -50.90 3.63 -16.78
C LYS A 845 -51.88 3.29 -15.66
N ILE A 846 -51.64 2.16 -15.01
CA ILE A 846 -52.35 1.75 -13.81
C ILE A 846 -51.67 2.42 -12.60
N ILE A 847 -52.47 2.97 -11.69
CA ILE A 847 -52.02 3.70 -10.50
C ILE A 847 -52.57 2.98 -9.27
N SER A 848 -51.67 2.64 -8.34
CA SER A 848 -52.00 1.94 -7.11
C SER A 848 -52.57 2.89 -6.04
N THR A 849 -53.58 2.42 -5.31
CA THR A 849 -54.22 3.13 -4.19
C THR A 849 -53.42 3.07 -2.89
N GLU A 850 -52.26 2.43 -2.89
CA GLU A 850 -51.30 2.50 -1.78
C GLU A 850 -50.68 3.90 -1.60
N THR A 851 -50.80 4.76 -2.62
CA THR A 851 -50.31 6.15 -2.59
C THR A 851 -51.44 7.15 -2.38
N ARG A 852 -51.13 8.32 -1.77
CA ARG A 852 -52.09 9.42 -1.63
C ARG A 852 -52.64 9.84 -2.99
N GLU A 853 -51.79 9.87 -4.01
CA GLU A 853 -52.12 10.24 -5.38
C GLU A 853 -53.05 9.21 -6.05
N GLY A 854 -52.84 7.92 -5.81
CA GLY A 854 -53.74 6.88 -6.30
C GLY A 854 -55.10 6.88 -5.60
N VAL A 855 -55.14 7.19 -4.31
CA VAL A 855 -56.40 7.47 -3.60
C VAL A 855 -57.14 8.63 -4.26
N GLN A 856 -56.44 9.70 -4.65
CA GLN A 856 -57.06 10.81 -5.37
C GLN A 856 -57.60 10.40 -6.75
N LEU A 857 -56.90 9.56 -7.50
CA LEU A 857 -57.40 9.05 -8.79
C LEU A 857 -58.68 8.21 -8.60
N ARG A 858 -58.71 7.36 -7.58
CA ARG A 858 -59.91 6.61 -7.21
C ARG A 858 -61.08 7.55 -6.90
N ASP A 859 -60.84 8.58 -6.10
CA ASP A 859 -61.85 9.55 -5.70
C ASP A 859 -62.33 10.42 -6.90
N LEU A 860 -61.52 10.56 -7.96
CA LEU A 860 -61.90 11.19 -9.24
C LEU A 860 -62.72 10.27 -10.18
N GLY A 861 -63.18 9.11 -9.69
CA GLY A 861 -63.97 8.14 -10.46
C GLY A 861 -63.12 7.03 -11.09
N GLY A 862 -61.89 6.84 -10.64
CA GLY A 862 -61.02 5.71 -11.00
C GLY A 862 -60.38 5.78 -12.38
N VAL A 863 -60.78 6.72 -13.24
CA VAL A 863 -60.25 6.91 -14.60
C VAL A 863 -59.97 8.39 -14.82
N ALA A 864 -58.80 8.74 -15.33
CA ALA A 864 -58.46 10.09 -15.74
C ALA A 864 -57.50 10.09 -16.94
N ALA A 865 -57.39 11.20 -17.66
CA ALA A 865 -56.49 11.31 -18.80
C ALA A 865 -55.95 12.72 -19.00
N ILE A 866 -54.74 12.80 -19.56
CA ILE A 866 -54.12 14.01 -20.09
C ILE A 866 -54.33 14.03 -21.60
N LEU A 867 -54.79 15.16 -22.14
CA LEU A 867 -55.20 15.30 -23.53
C LEU A 867 -54.10 15.99 -24.37
N ARG A 868 -53.95 15.55 -25.63
CA ARG A 868 -53.07 16.14 -26.66
C ARG A 868 -53.59 17.51 -27.09
N PHE A 869 -54.90 17.67 -27.15
CA PHE A 869 -55.63 18.90 -27.51
C PHE A 869 -56.89 19.01 -26.66
N GLU A 870 -57.44 20.22 -26.55
CA GLU A 870 -58.64 20.50 -25.76
C GLU A 870 -59.87 19.84 -26.40
N VAL A 871 -60.73 19.25 -25.57
CA VAL A 871 -62.00 18.65 -25.97
C VAL A 871 -63.09 19.46 -25.28
N GLU A 872 -64.03 20.02 -26.05
CA GLU A 872 -65.16 20.82 -25.53
C GLU A 872 -66.26 19.99 -24.90
#